data_AF-A0A845UTK7-F1
#
_entry.id   AF-A0A845UTK7-F1
#
_cell.length_a   1.000
_cell.length_b   1.000
_cell.length_c   1.000
_cell.angle_alpha   90.00
_cell.angle_beta   90.00
_cell.angle_gamma   90.00
#
_symmetry.space_group_name_H-M   'P 1'
#
loop_
_entity.id
_entity.type
_entity.pdbx_description
1 polymer ?
#
loop_
_entity_poly.entity_id
_entity_poly.type
_entity_poly.pdbx_seq_one_letter_code
_entity_poly.pdbx_strand_id
1 'polypeptide(L)'
;MSVKEIFESMDYGPAPESAADALSWIVDQGSRFGCFIDGGFTKPGKTFESRNPATGEVLAEVTQATQGDVDAAVKAARAAQPGWAKLGGKGRARFLYALARLVQKHSRLLAVLETLDNGKPIRESRDIDIPLVARHFYYHAGCAQLMDAELPGQEPLGVCGQIVPWNFPLLMLAWKIAPALAMGNTVVLKPAEWTSLSALCFADLCQQAGLPKGVVNIVTGDGAVGEMIVGAEVDKIAFTGSTEVGRKIRAATAGSGKSLTLELGGKSAYVVFEDADLDSAVEGLVDAIWFNQGQVCCAGSRLLVQEGIAERFHDKLKARMDKLRLGDPLDKCIDIGAIVDPEQKARIEALMQKAVGEGEVYTGCAAPEGCFIAPTLVTGLSPASLLMQEEIFGPVLVSTTFRTPSEAVQIANNTRYGLAASVWSENINTALDIAPKLEAGVVWVNGSNMFDAAAPFGGLRESGFGREGGWEGLAAYTRPAGKAASLKKVEAFAGEKAEPQDVDRTAKLYIGGKQARPDSGYAQNIYDRKGRLLGQAPISSRKDIRNAVEAARGASGWSSATAHNRAQVIYFIAENLQARAGEFAARIDSMTGGNGGAAEVEASVDRLFTYAAWADKYEGAVKPVPLRGTALSLRRPTGVIGAFCPDEAPLLGLVSVMAPAIAMGNRVVLVASEPFPLAATDFYQVLDTSDLPGGVVNILTGPHEELAPTLASHMDVEAVWSFSSSDLSKTLEAGAAGNLKRSWVNDGNARDWASAAGEGESFLEAATEVQTVWIPWGA
;
A
#
# COMPACT_ATOMS: atom_id res chain seq x y z
N MET A 1 15.36 -4.06 50.86
CA MET A 1 14.21 -4.67 51.55
C MET A 1 14.69 -5.81 52.44
N SER A 2 14.23 -5.87 53.69
CA SER A 2 14.42 -7.01 54.58
C SER A 2 13.49 -8.17 54.16
N VAL A 3 13.81 -9.42 54.53
CA VAL A 3 12.94 -10.59 54.27
C VAL A 3 11.54 -10.36 54.86
N LYS A 4 11.46 -9.70 56.03
CA LYS A 4 10.19 -9.34 56.66
C LYS A 4 9.37 -8.38 55.80
N GLU A 5 9.99 -7.34 55.24
CA GLU A 5 9.32 -6.38 54.35
C GLU A 5 8.78 -7.05 53.09
N ILE A 6 9.52 -8.00 52.50
CA ILE A 6 9.09 -8.75 51.30
C ILE A 6 7.89 -9.66 51.62
N PHE A 7 7.88 -10.30 52.79
CA PHE A 7 6.73 -11.11 53.22
C PHE A 7 5.52 -10.25 53.65
N GLU A 8 5.75 -9.03 54.13
CA GLU A 8 4.70 -8.08 54.49
C GLU A 8 4.07 -7.39 53.26
N SER A 9 4.87 -7.05 52.25
CA SER A 9 4.36 -6.46 51.01
C SER A 9 3.87 -7.52 50.02
N MET A 10 4.43 -8.74 50.07
CA MET A 10 4.30 -9.76 49.03
C MET A 10 4.59 -9.21 47.62
N ASP A 11 5.48 -8.22 47.51
CA ASP A 11 5.81 -7.62 46.23
C ASP A 11 6.41 -8.66 45.28
N TYR A 12 5.98 -8.62 44.03
CA TYR A 12 6.47 -9.53 42.99
C TYR A 12 7.98 -9.32 42.80
N GLY A 13 8.75 -10.42 42.88
CA GLY A 13 10.17 -10.39 42.56
C GLY A 13 10.35 -10.22 41.05
N PRO A 14 11.05 -9.19 40.55
CA PRO A 14 11.24 -9.00 39.11
C PRO A 14 12.01 -10.19 38.53
N ALA A 15 11.62 -10.63 37.32
CA ALA A 15 12.25 -11.74 36.62
C ALA A 15 12.80 -11.30 35.24
N PRO A 16 13.73 -10.32 35.21
CA PRO A 16 14.25 -9.79 33.96
C PRO A 16 14.98 -10.86 33.16
N GLU A 17 14.84 -10.82 31.83
CA GLU A 17 15.72 -11.55 30.93
C GLU A 17 17.14 -10.99 31.03
N SER A 18 18.15 -11.87 30.93
CA SER A 18 19.54 -11.43 30.97
C SER A 18 19.90 -10.70 29.66
N ALA A 19 20.45 -9.48 29.81
CA ALA A 19 21.01 -8.71 28.71
C ALA A 19 22.46 -9.10 28.34
N ALA A 20 23.08 -10.03 29.08
CA ALA A 20 24.52 -10.28 29.00
C ALA A 20 25.00 -10.66 27.59
N ASP A 21 24.30 -11.57 26.91
CA ASP A 21 24.69 -12.02 25.57
C ASP A 21 24.54 -10.90 24.52
N ALA A 22 23.49 -10.07 24.63
CA ALA A 22 23.27 -8.94 23.73
C ALA A 22 24.33 -7.86 23.92
N LEU A 23 24.65 -7.52 25.17
CA LEU A 23 25.71 -6.56 25.50
C LEU A 23 27.09 -7.10 25.10
N SER A 24 27.36 -8.40 25.31
CA SER A 24 28.59 -9.04 24.83
C SER A 24 28.70 -8.93 23.32
N TRP A 25 27.65 -9.24 22.57
CA TRP A 25 27.65 -9.09 21.11
C TRP A 25 27.97 -7.66 20.68
N ILE A 26 27.39 -6.64 21.32
CA ILE A 26 27.70 -5.23 21.03
C ILE A 26 29.20 -4.94 21.26
N VAL A 27 29.75 -5.40 22.39
CA VAL A 27 31.18 -5.21 22.74
C VAL A 27 32.10 -5.97 21.78
N ASP A 28 31.74 -7.18 21.40
CA ASP A 28 32.50 -8.03 20.47
C ASP A 28 32.55 -7.42 19.06
N GLN A 29 31.52 -6.66 18.67
CA GLN A 29 31.49 -5.84 17.45
C GLN A 29 32.21 -4.48 17.62
N GLY A 30 32.80 -4.21 18.79
CA GLY A 30 33.59 -3.02 19.09
C GLY A 30 32.80 -1.81 19.58
N SER A 31 31.50 -1.98 19.90
CA SER A 31 30.57 -0.93 20.38
C SER A 31 30.42 0.30 19.47
N ARG A 32 31.03 0.26 18.28
CA ARG A 32 31.03 1.33 17.27
C ARG A 32 30.86 0.67 15.91
N PHE A 33 29.71 0.88 15.29
CA PHE A 33 29.34 0.19 14.06
C PHE A 33 29.60 1.05 12.82
N GLY A 34 30.26 0.45 11.82
CA GLY A 34 30.20 0.91 10.44
C GLY A 34 28.94 0.40 9.74
N CYS A 35 28.79 0.74 8.46
CA CYS A 35 27.74 0.17 7.61
C CYS A 35 28.10 -1.27 7.21
N PHE A 36 27.12 -2.11 6.88
CA PHE A 36 27.35 -3.42 6.29
C PHE A 36 27.27 -3.34 4.76
N ILE A 37 28.40 -3.37 4.07
CA ILE A 37 28.50 -3.19 2.63
C ILE A 37 29.37 -4.30 2.03
N ASP A 38 28.91 -4.89 0.93
CA ASP A 38 29.64 -5.94 0.21
C ASP A 38 30.04 -7.14 1.09
N GLY A 39 29.14 -7.50 2.01
CA GLY A 39 29.31 -8.63 2.92
C GLY A 39 30.23 -8.38 4.12
N GLY A 40 30.62 -7.15 4.41
CA GLY A 40 31.48 -6.78 5.54
C GLY A 40 31.06 -5.48 6.24
N PHE A 41 31.37 -5.35 7.53
CA PHE A 41 31.25 -4.06 8.22
C PHE A 41 32.38 -3.12 7.80
N THR A 42 32.04 -1.90 7.42
CA THR A 42 33.00 -0.82 7.13
C THR A 42 33.59 -0.27 8.43
N LYS A 43 34.62 0.57 8.29
CA LYS A 43 35.13 1.31 9.46
C LYS A 43 34.08 2.33 9.93
N PRO A 44 33.85 2.49 11.24
CA PRO A 44 32.94 3.51 11.75
C PRO A 44 33.33 4.92 11.28
N GLY A 45 32.36 5.68 10.80
CA GLY A 45 32.51 7.04 10.30
C GLY A 45 32.20 8.10 11.36
N LYS A 46 31.48 9.16 10.96
CA LYS A 46 30.80 10.05 11.92
C LYS A 46 29.66 9.26 12.57
N THR A 47 29.58 9.24 13.89
CA THR A 47 28.61 8.43 14.62
C THR A 47 27.58 9.27 15.38
N PHE A 48 26.49 8.61 15.77
CA PHE A 48 25.51 9.05 16.76
C PHE A 48 25.22 7.89 17.71
N GLU A 49 24.62 8.18 18.86
CA GLU A 49 24.37 7.18 19.91
C GLU A 49 23.04 6.46 19.67
N SER A 50 23.05 5.12 19.73
CA SER A 50 21.85 4.33 20.02
C SER A 50 21.75 4.19 21.54
N ARG A 51 20.56 4.45 22.09
CA ARG A 51 20.31 4.53 23.52
C ARG A 51 19.18 3.59 23.90
N ASN A 52 19.28 2.98 25.07
CA ASN A 52 18.16 2.25 25.64
C ASN A 52 17.12 3.26 26.16
N PRO A 53 15.90 3.31 25.62
CA PRO A 53 14.91 4.30 26.03
C PRO A 53 14.40 4.12 27.46
N ALA A 54 14.48 2.91 28.01
CA ALA A 54 14.04 2.63 29.38
C ALA A 54 15.02 3.15 30.45
N THR A 55 16.33 3.19 30.14
CA THR A 55 17.38 3.59 31.10
C THR A 55 18.10 4.89 30.72
N GLY A 56 18.03 5.30 29.45
CA GLY A 56 18.80 6.40 28.87
C GLY A 56 20.27 6.07 28.59
N GLU A 57 20.73 4.86 28.91
CA GLU A 57 22.11 4.44 28.71
C GLU A 57 22.45 4.29 27.23
N VAL A 58 23.69 4.60 26.85
CA VAL A 58 24.19 4.40 25.49
C VAL A 58 24.51 2.92 25.29
N LEU A 59 23.89 2.32 24.27
CA LEU A 59 24.14 0.93 23.89
C LEU A 59 25.35 0.83 22.97
N ALA A 60 25.39 1.65 21.90
CA ALA A 60 26.47 1.68 20.93
C ALA A 60 26.54 3.02 20.18
N GLU A 61 27.66 3.26 19.50
CA GLU A 61 27.75 4.30 18.47
C GLU A 61 27.47 3.72 17.08
N VAL A 62 26.60 4.36 16.31
CA VAL A 62 26.19 3.93 14.97
C VAL A 62 26.59 4.98 13.95
N THR A 63 27.11 4.56 12.80
CA THR A 63 27.56 5.49 11.74
C THR A 63 26.38 6.23 11.10
N GLN A 64 26.49 7.55 10.95
CA GLN A 64 25.72 8.35 10.01
C GLN A 64 26.35 8.15 8.62
N ALA A 65 25.70 7.34 7.78
CA ALA A 65 26.18 7.07 6.43
C ALA A 65 26.31 8.36 5.62
N THR A 66 27.34 8.41 4.80
CA THR A 66 27.55 9.47 3.81
C THR A 66 26.95 9.08 2.47
N GLN A 67 26.83 10.03 1.54
CA GLN A 67 26.48 9.71 0.15
C GLN A 67 27.42 8.66 -0.45
N GLY A 68 28.72 8.71 -0.13
CA GLY A 68 29.69 7.73 -0.60
C GLY A 68 29.44 6.32 -0.07
N ASP A 69 28.91 6.17 1.15
CA ASP A 69 28.52 4.87 1.69
C ASP A 69 27.27 4.31 0.98
N VAL A 70 26.28 5.17 0.72
CA VAL A 70 25.08 4.79 -0.05
C VAL A 70 25.44 4.39 -1.48
N ASP A 71 26.29 5.17 -2.15
CA ASP A 71 26.78 4.87 -3.50
C ASP A 71 27.54 3.54 -3.54
N ALA A 72 28.38 3.28 -2.53
CA ALA A 72 29.10 2.02 -2.40
C ALA A 72 28.15 0.83 -2.17
N ALA A 73 27.14 0.99 -1.32
CA ALA A 73 26.13 -0.03 -1.06
C ALA A 73 25.31 -0.37 -2.31
N VAL A 74 24.85 0.66 -3.04
CA VAL A 74 24.08 0.47 -4.29
C VAL A 74 24.94 -0.17 -5.37
N LYS A 75 26.21 0.24 -5.49
CA LYS A 75 27.16 -0.37 -6.43
C LYS A 75 27.42 -1.84 -6.11
N ALA A 76 27.59 -2.20 -4.84
CA ALA A 76 27.77 -3.59 -4.40
C ALA A 76 26.51 -4.43 -4.69
N ALA A 77 25.33 -3.91 -4.37
CA ALA A 77 24.06 -4.55 -4.69
C ALA A 77 23.91 -4.81 -6.19
N ARG A 78 24.15 -3.78 -7.01
CA ARG A 78 24.08 -3.86 -8.48
C ARG A 78 25.04 -4.90 -9.05
N ALA A 79 26.25 -5.00 -8.50
CA ALA A 79 27.25 -5.97 -8.93
C ALA A 79 26.87 -7.41 -8.56
N ALA A 80 26.25 -7.63 -7.40
CA ALA A 80 25.85 -8.95 -6.91
C ALA A 80 24.58 -9.49 -7.59
N GLN A 81 23.68 -8.61 -8.03
CA GLN A 81 22.33 -8.97 -8.47
C GLN A 81 22.28 -9.99 -9.63
N PRO A 82 23.07 -9.86 -10.73
CA PRO A 82 23.00 -10.84 -11.81
C PRO A 82 23.41 -12.25 -11.36
N GLY A 83 24.42 -12.35 -10.48
CA GLY A 83 24.85 -13.61 -9.89
C GLY A 83 23.79 -14.21 -8.99
N TRP A 84 23.15 -13.38 -8.16
CA TRP A 84 22.06 -13.78 -7.26
C TRP A 84 20.82 -14.29 -8.02
N ALA A 85 20.40 -13.58 -9.06
CA ALA A 85 19.31 -14.01 -9.93
C ALA A 85 19.64 -15.35 -10.62
N LYS A 86 20.87 -15.50 -11.13
CA LYS A 86 21.35 -16.70 -11.84
C LYS A 86 21.49 -17.95 -10.95
N LEU A 87 21.57 -17.81 -9.63
CA LEU A 87 21.45 -18.96 -8.71
C LEU A 87 20.13 -19.71 -8.87
N GLY A 88 19.12 -19.06 -9.47
CA GLY A 88 17.77 -19.58 -9.63
C GLY A 88 17.01 -19.65 -8.30
N GLY A 89 15.70 -19.87 -8.39
CA GLY A 89 14.83 -19.94 -7.22
C GLY A 89 15.31 -20.92 -6.16
N LYS A 90 15.77 -22.10 -6.60
CA LYS A 90 16.28 -23.18 -5.73
C LYS A 90 17.54 -22.80 -4.95
N GLY A 91 18.44 -22.04 -5.58
CA GLY A 91 19.66 -21.57 -4.92
C GLY A 91 19.35 -20.54 -3.85
N ARG A 92 18.51 -19.55 -4.19
CA ARG A 92 18.08 -18.49 -3.27
C ARG A 92 17.28 -19.02 -2.07
N ALA A 93 16.39 -19.99 -2.31
CA ALA A 93 15.59 -20.63 -1.27
C ALA A 93 16.44 -21.21 -0.12
N ARG A 94 17.60 -21.80 -0.42
CA ARG A 94 18.50 -22.37 0.61
C ARG A 94 19.08 -21.31 1.54
N PHE A 95 19.44 -20.14 1.00
CA PHE A 95 19.93 -19.03 1.80
C PHE A 95 18.82 -18.42 2.67
N LEU A 96 17.62 -18.21 2.12
CA LEU A 96 16.46 -17.74 2.89
C LEU A 96 16.11 -18.71 4.03
N TYR A 97 16.13 -20.01 3.77
CA TYR A 97 15.97 -21.04 4.79
C TYR A 97 17.08 -20.99 5.86
N ALA A 98 18.34 -20.81 5.45
CA ALA A 98 19.45 -20.69 6.39
C ALA A 98 19.33 -19.44 7.28
N LEU A 99 18.91 -18.31 6.73
CA LEU A 99 18.62 -17.09 7.48
C LEU A 99 17.50 -17.33 8.49
N ALA A 100 16.40 -17.98 8.09
CA ALA A 100 15.32 -18.34 9.01
C ALA A 100 15.82 -19.21 10.18
N ARG A 101 16.70 -20.18 9.90
CA ARG A 101 17.33 -21.04 10.92
C ARG A 101 18.26 -20.27 11.85
N LEU A 102 19.00 -19.30 11.34
CA LEU A 102 19.88 -18.46 12.15
C LEU A 102 19.07 -17.51 13.05
N VAL A 103 17.99 -16.91 12.54
CA VAL A 103 17.05 -16.13 13.36
C VAL A 103 16.49 -16.99 14.50
N GLN A 104 16.04 -18.21 14.22
CA GLN A 104 15.55 -19.11 15.27
C GLN A 104 16.64 -19.49 16.29
N LYS A 105 17.85 -19.81 15.82
CA LYS A 105 18.99 -20.17 16.66
C LYS A 105 19.38 -19.02 17.59
N HIS A 106 19.34 -17.79 17.10
CA HIS A 106 19.71 -16.58 17.82
C HIS A 106 18.48 -15.82 18.36
N SER A 107 17.33 -16.49 18.50
CA SER A 107 16.05 -15.82 18.79
C SER A 107 16.05 -15.03 20.09
N ARG A 108 16.66 -15.58 21.15
CA ARG A 108 16.80 -14.88 22.43
C ARG A 108 17.68 -13.64 22.33
N LEU A 109 18.82 -13.74 21.64
CA LEU A 109 19.73 -12.61 21.41
C LEU A 109 18.99 -11.48 20.69
N LEU A 110 18.32 -11.80 19.58
CA LEU A 110 17.58 -10.83 18.78
C LEU A 110 16.42 -10.19 19.57
N ALA A 111 15.67 -10.99 20.35
CA ALA A 111 14.55 -10.48 21.15
C ALA A 111 15.03 -9.50 22.23
N VAL A 112 16.11 -9.84 22.93
CA VAL A 112 16.69 -8.96 23.97
C VAL A 112 17.28 -7.70 23.34
N LEU A 113 17.96 -7.82 22.20
CA LEU A 113 18.52 -6.66 21.49
C LEU A 113 17.43 -5.71 21.00
N GLU A 114 16.31 -6.24 20.49
CA GLU A 114 15.13 -5.43 20.15
C GLU A 114 14.58 -4.70 21.36
N THR A 115 14.37 -5.39 22.47
CA THR A 115 13.86 -4.77 23.70
C THR A 115 14.78 -3.68 24.23
N LEU A 116 16.10 -3.88 24.17
CA LEU A 116 17.09 -2.88 24.59
C LEU A 116 17.06 -1.63 23.71
N ASP A 117 17.02 -1.80 22.38
CA ASP A 117 17.16 -0.71 21.41
C ASP A 117 15.83 0.03 21.17
N ASN A 118 14.69 -0.66 21.24
CA ASN A 118 13.36 -0.10 20.97
C ASN A 118 12.55 0.25 22.22
N GLY A 119 12.73 -0.47 23.34
CA GLY A 119 11.94 -0.26 24.56
C GLY A 119 10.69 -1.12 24.72
N LYS A 120 10.34 -1.94 23.71
CA LYS A 120 9.21 -2.89 23.79
C LYS A 120 9.42 -4.00 24.83
N PRO A 121 8.36 -4.51 25.48
CA PRO A 121 8.42 -5.63 26.39
C PRO A 121 9.05 -6.86 25.74
N ILE A 122 9.95 -7.52 26.45
CA ILE A 122 10.65 -8.71 25.98
C ILE A 122 9.71 -9.87 25.62
N ARG A 123 8.53 -9.90 26.24
CA ARG A 123 7.48 -10.87 25.93
C ARG A 123 6.99 -10.70 24.48
N GLU A 124 6.77 -9.47 24.04
CA GLU A 124 6.38 -9.17 22.65
C GLU A 124 7.51 -9.56 21.68
N SER A 125 8.73 -9.09 21.92
CA SER A 125 9.88 -9.41 21.07
C SER A 125 10.05 -10.92 20.88
N ARG A 126 9.94 -11.68 21.97
CA ARG A 126 10.15 -13.13 21.98
C ARG A 126 8.98 -13.92 21.38
N ASP A 127 7.75 -13.52 21.69
CA ASP A 127 6.58 -14.35 21.40
C ASP A 127 5.92 -13.94 20.06
N ILE A 128 6.19 -12.73 19.55
CA ILE A 128 5.59 -12.18 18.32
C ILE A 128 6.64 -11.82 17.27
N ASP A 129 7.49 -10.81 17.51
CA ASP A 129 8.40 -10.23 16.50
C ASP A 129 9.34 -11.28 15.90
N ILE A 130 10.17 -11.91 16.74
CA ILE A 130 11.20 -12.85 16.27
C ILE A 130 10.61 -14.11 15.62
N PRO A 131 9.54 -14.74 16.16
CA PRO A 131 8.85 -15.82 15.47
C PRO A 131 8.32 -15.42 14.09
N LEU A 132 7.74 -14.22 13.96
CA LEU A 132 7.25 -13.71 12.68
C LEU A 132 8.41 -13.41 11.71
N VAL A 133 9.55 -12.89 12.17
CA VAL A 133 10.75 -12.73 11.34
C VAL A 133 11.17 -14.07 10.74
N ALA A 134 11.31 -15.10 11.58
CA ALA A 134 11.66 -16.45 11.12
C ALA A 134 10.62 -16.99 10.13
N ARG A 135 9.33 -16.82 10.43
CA ARG A 135 8.21 -17.23 9.57
C ARG A 135 8.28 -16.58 8.19
N HIS A 136 8.61 -15.29 8.10
CA HIS A 136 8.74 -14.58 6.82
C HIS A 136 9.86 -15.15 5.96
N PHE A 137 11.05 -15.39 6.52
CA PHE A 137 12.14 -16.01 5.77
C PHE A 137 11.82 -17.46 5.36
N TYR A 138 11.16 -18.25 6.22
CA TYR A 138 10.74 -19.60 5.86
C TYR A 138 9.72 -19.64 4.72
N TYR A 139 8.69 -18.81 4.81
CA TYR A 139 7.64 -18.75 3.80
C TYR A 139 8.20 -18.32 2.45
N HIS A 140 8.99 -17.23 2.43
CA HIS A 140 9.56 -16.68 1.20
C HIS A 140 10.68 -17.55 0.62
N ALA A 141 11.31 -18.43 1.39
CA ALA A 141 12.17 -19.49 0.84
C ALA A 141 11.38 -20.41 -0.10
N GLY A 142 10.15 -20.77 0.27
CA GLY A 142 9.23 -21.53 -0.59
C GLY A 142 8.82 -20.75 -1.84
N CYS A 143 8.50 -19.47 -1.70
CA CYS A 143 8.18 -18.61 -2.84
C CYS A 143 9.35 -18.51 -3.83
N ALA A 144 10.59 -18.36 -3.33
CA ALA A 144 11.79 -18.37 -4.16
C ALA A 144 11.92 -19.68 -4.96
N GLN A 145 11.73 -20.82 -4.28
CA GLN A 145 11.79 -22.15 -4.88
C GLN A 145 10.77 -22.34 -6.02
N LEU A 146 9.61 -21.68 -5.92
CA LEU A 146 8.47 -21.83 -6.81
C LEU A 146 8.32 -20.71 -7.87
N MET A 147 9.15 -19.66 -7.82
CA MET A 147 9.03 -18.48 -8.69
C MET A 147 8.86 -18.83 -10.18
N ASP A 148 9.72 -19.70 -10.73
CA ASP A 148 9.66 -20.02 -12.17
C ASP A 148 8.37 -20.77 -12.57
N ALA A 149 7.75 -21.48 -11.64
CA ALA A 149 6.54 -22.27 -11.88
C ALA A 149 5.26 -21.43 -11.70
N GLU A 150 5.23 -20.59 -10.67
CA GLU A 150 4.04 -19.82 -10.28
C GLU A 150 4.01 -18.42 -10.90
N LEU A 151 5.16 -17.87 -11.30
CA LEU A 151 5.30 -16.56 -11.95
C LEU A 151 6.06 -16.67 -13.27
N PRO A 152 5.58 -17.47 -14.24
CA PRO A 152 6.27 -17.67 -15.51
C PRO A 152 6.39 -16.34 -16.27
N GLY A 153 7.55 -16.10 -16.88
CA GLY A 153 7.80 -14.88 -17.66
C GLY A 153 8.03 -13.63 -16.81
N GLN A 154 8.12 -13.76 -15.48
CA GLN A 154 8.54 -12.68 -14.59
C GLN A 154 10.05 -12.75 -14.32
N GLU A 155 10.69 -11.60 -14.23
CA GLU A 155 12.10 -11.44 -13.83
C GLU A 155 12.24 -10.50 -12.62
N PRO A 156 13.35 -10.57 -11.86
CA PRO A 156 13.60 -9.62 -10.77
C PRO A 156 13.65 -8.17 -11.29
N LEU A 157 13.26 -7.20 -10.47
CA LEU A 157 13.44 -5.79 -10.78
C LEU A 157 14.91 -5.38 -10.83
N GLY A 158 15.71 -5.83 -9.86
CA GLY A 158 17.13 -5.46 -9.72
C GLY A 158 17.52 -5.16 -8.28
N VAL A 159 17.87 -3.90 -8.01
CA VAL A 159 18.26 -3.40 -6.68
C VAL A 159 17.07 -2.69 -6.02
N CYS A 160 16.77 -3.07 -4.78
CA CYS A 160 15.73 -2.43 -3.97
C CYS A 160 16.36 -1.54 -2.88
N GLY A 161 16.05 -0.25 -2.91
CA GLY A 161 16.24 0.65 -1.78
C GLY A 161 15.09 0.49 -0.78
N GLN A 162 15.41 0.21 0.48
CA GLN A 162 14.42 -0.16 1.50
C GLN A 162 14.61 0.68 2.75
N ILE A 163 13.54 1.26 3.26
CA ILE A 163 13.58 2.15 4.44
C ILE A 163 12.46 1.72 5.38
N VAL A 164 12.80 1.41 6.62
CA VAL A 164 11.87 0.84 7.61
C VAL A 164 11.77 1.70 8.87
N PRO A 165 10.62 1.68 9.56
CA PRO A 165 10.40 2.46 10.77
C PRO A 165 11.00 1.76 11.99
N TRP A 166 10.87 2.42 13.14
CA TRP A 166 11.48 2.01 14.41
C TRP A 166 10.60 1.12 15.29
N ASN A 167 9.34 0.92 14.96
CA ASN A 167 8.40 0.26 15.88
C ASN A 167 8.54 -1.27 15.92
N PHE A 168 8.80 -1.90 14.77
CA PHE A 168 9.12 -3.33 14.70
C PHE A 168 10.37 -3.52 13.84
N PRO A 169 11.56 -3.10 14.29
CA PRO A 169 12.73 -2.91 13.43
C PRO A 169 13.10 -4.18 12.66
N LEU A 170 13.30 -5.31 13.35
CA LEU A 170 13.67 -6.56 12.69
C LEU A 170 12.52 -7.19 11.89
N LEU A 171 11.26 -7.08 12.35
CA LEU A 171 10.11 -7.61 11.61
C LEU A 171 9.87 -6.82 10.31
N MET A 172 9.97 -5.50 10.35
CA MET A 172 9.88 -4.65 9.16
C MET A 172 11.04 -4.92 8.20
N LEU A 173 12.25 -5.16 8.71
CA LEU A 173 13.36 -5.64 7.90
C LEU A 173 12.99 -6.95 7.19
N ALA A 174 12.39 -7.92 7.89
CA ALA A 174 11.99 -9.20 7.31
C ALA A 174 10.92 -9.04 6.22
N TRP A 175 9.93 -8.17 6.43
CA TRP A 175 8.88 -7.85 5.45
C TRP A 175 9.45 -7.26 4.15
N LYS A 176 10.58 -6.56 4.23
CA LYS A 176 11.25 -5.97 3.06
C LYS A 176 12.25 -6.92 2.40
N ILE A 177 13.18 -7.49 3.17
CA ILE A 177 14.30 -8.27 2.62
C ILE A 177 13.84 -9.63 2.11
N ALA A 178 12.97 -10.34 2.84
CA ALA A 178 12.57 -11.70 2.48
C ALA A 178 11.94 -11.81 1.07
N PRO A 179 10.90 -11.01 0.71
CA PRO A 179 10.33 -11.07 -0.64
C PRO A 179 11.29 -10.56 -1.72
N ALA A 180 12.08 -9.51 -1.44
CA ALA A 180 13.04 -8.98 -2.39
C ALA A 180 14.07 -10.04 -2.81
N LEU A 181 14.70 -10.69 -1.82
CA LEU A 181 15.67 -11.75 -2.07
C LEU A 181 15.03 -12.97 -2.72
N ALA A 182 13.80 -13.34 -2.33
CA ALA A 182 13.10 -14.47 -2.92
C ALA A 182 12.90 -14.30 -4.43
N MET A 183 12.50 -13.10 -4.84
CA MET A 183 12.30 -12.73 -6.24
C MET A 183 13.60 -12.41 -7.00
N GLY A 184 14.77 -12.62 -6.39
CA GLY A 184 16.07 -12.46 -7.07
C GLY A 184 16.61 -11.04 -7.12
N ASN A 185 16.07 -10.15 -6.29
CA ASN A 185 16.58 -8.80 -6.10
C ASN A 185 17.70 -8.78 -5.05
N THR A 186 18.49 -7.71 -5.05
CA THR A 186 19.45 -7.38 -3.98
C THR A 186 19.00 -6.10 -3.27
N VAL A 187 19.45 -5.88 -2.04
CA VAL A 187 18.89 -4.81 -1.20
C VAL A 187 19.94 -3.85 -0.66
N VAL A 188 19.54 -2.59 -0.54
CA VAL A 188 20.17 -1.57 0.30
C VAL A 188 19.11 -1.11 1.29
N LEU A 189 19.22 -1.53 2.54
CA LEU A 189 18.25 -1.25 3.58
C LEU A 189 18.80 -0.25 4.60
N LYS A 190 17.95 0.70 5.01
CA LYS A 190 18.22 1.60 6.14
C LYS A 190 17.22 1.37 7.28
N PRO A 191 17.67 0.85 8.44
CA PRO A 191 16.84 0.78 9.65
C PRO A 191 16.63 2.18 10.23
N ALA A 192 15.58 2.40 11.00
CA ALA A 192 15.35 3.69 11.63
C ALA A 192 16.51 4.10 12.56
N GLU A 193 16.73 5.41 12.70
CA GLU A 193 17.89 5.95 13.43
C GLU A 193 17.89 5.53 14.91
N TRP A 194 16.72 5.48 15.55
CA TRP A 194 16.58 5.10 16.95
C TRP A 194 16.75 3.59 17.22
N THR A 195 16.70 2.73 16.20
CA THR A 195 16.56 1.27 16.38
C THR A 195 17.34 0.47 15.32
N SER A 196 18.66 0.66 15.30
CA SER A 196 19.55 0.11 14.27
C SER A 196 20.20 -1.22 14.64
N LEU A 197 20.23 -1.61 15.91
CA LEU A 197 21.11 -2.69 16.39
C LEU A 197 20.68 -4.08 15.92
N SER A 198 19.37 -4.37 15.90
CA SER A 198 18.87 -5.67 15.44
C SER A 198 19.10 -5.89 13.93
N ALA A 199 19.04 -4.82 13.13
CA ALA A 199 19.37 -4.85 11.71
C ALA A 199 20.88 -5.10 11.49
N LEU A 200 21.74 -4.49 12.30
CA LEU A 200 23.19 -4.75 12.28
C LEU A 200 23.50 -6.19 12.72
N CYS A 201 22.79 -6.71 13.73
CA CYS A 201 22.88 -8.13 14.11
C CYS A 201 22.43 -9.05 12.97
N PHE A 202 21.36 -8.71 12.24
CA PHE A 202 20.95 -9.46 11.06
C PHE A 202 22.04 -9.47 9.96
N ALA A 203 22.75 -8.37 9.76
CA ALA A 203 23.89 -8.31 8.84
C ALA A 203 25.01 -9.31 9.22
N ASP A 204 25.32 -9.45 10.50
CA ASP A 204 26.23 -10.49 11.02
C ASP A 204 25.69 -11.91 10.73
N LEU A 205 24.38 -12.14 10.91
CA LEU A 205 23.74 -13.40 10.52
C LEU A 205 23.82 -13.67 9.01
N CYS A 206 23.78 -12.64 8.14
CA CYS A 206 24.01 -12.82 6.71
C CYS A 206 25.42 -13.35 6.41
N GLN A 207 26.44 -12.91 7.15
CA GLN A 207 27.79 -13.46 7.01
C GLN A 207 27.84 -14.93 7.43
N GLN A 208 27.23 -15.27 8.57
CA GLN A 208 27.16 -16.65 9.07
C GLN A 208 26.39 -17.58 8.13
N ALA A 209 25.37 -17.06 7.43
CA ALA A 209 24.64 -17.79 6.40
C ALA A 209 25.46 -18.04 5.13
N GLY A 210 26.64 -17.42 5.00
CA GLY A 210 27.45 -17.44 3.78
C GLY A 210 26.78 -16.74 2.61
N LEU A 211 25.91 -15.75 2.87
CA LEU A 211 25.19 -15.03 1.83
C LEU A 211 26.19 -14.39 0.85
N PRO A 212 25.97 -14.44 -0.48
CA PRO A 212 26.88 -13.82 -1.43
C PRO A 212 27.04 -12.33 -1.14
N LYS A 213 28.29 -11.85 -1.23
CA LYS A 213 28.65 -10.46 -0.96
C LYS A 213 27.82 -9.50 -1.81
N GLY A 214 27.37 -8.41 -1.20
CA GLY A 214 26.56 -7.38 -1.85
C GLY A 214 25.07 -7.72 -2.00
N VAL A 215 24.62 -8.95 -1.74
CA VAL A 215 23.17 -9.29 -1.85
C VAL A 215 22.32 -8.52 -0.85
N VAL A 216 22.85 -8.35 0.37
CA VAL A 216 22.28 -7.49 1.42
C VAL A 216 23.32 -6.46 1.80
N ASN A 217 22.91 -5.19 1.83
CA ASN A 217 23.70 -4.08 2.34
C ASN A 217 22.83 -3.29 3.32
N ILE A 218 23.37 -2.95 4.48
CA ILE A 218 22.68 -2.19 5.52
C ILE A 218 23.47 -0.93 5.80
N VAL A 219 22.83 0.22 5.60
CA VAL A 219 23.41 1.54 5.88
C VAL A 219 22.58 2.23 6.96
N THR A 220 23.24 2.91 7.89
CA THR A 220 22.60 3.53 9.05
C THR A 220 22.65 5.06 8.95
N GLY A 221 21.74 5.75 9.63
CA GLY A 221 21.71 7.21 9.66
C GLY A 221 20.31 7.75 9.85
N ASP A 222 20.16 9.06 9.72
CA ASP A 222 18.91 9.81 9.85
C ASP A 222 18.04 9.78 8.56
N GLY A 223 17.04 10.65 8.50
CA GLY A 223 16.18 10.81 7.31
C GLY A 223 16.95 11.20 6.04
N ALA A 224 18.07 11.92 6.15
CA ALA A 224 18.85 12.32 4.98
C ALA A 224 19.46 11.12 4.27
N VAL A 225 19.91 10.10 5.00
CA VAL A 225 20.38 8.83 4.39
C VAL A 225 19.24 8.12 3.66
N GLY A 226 18.02 8.16 4.21
CA GLY A 226 16.82 7.67 3.53
C GLY A 226 16.60 8.39 2.19
N GLU A 227 16.69 9.73 2.18
CA GLU A 227 16.58 10.54 0.95
C GLU A 227 17.68 10.20 -0.07
N MET A 228 18.92 9.95 0.38
CA MET A 228 20.01 9.50 -0.48
C MET A 228 19.69 8.17 -1.17
N ILE A 229 19.13 7.20 -0.43
CA ILE A 229 18.70 5.90 -1.00
C ILE A 229 17.57 6.09 -2.00
N VAL A 230 16.59 6.94 -1.68
CA VAL A 230 15.48 7.27 -2.59
C VAL A 230 15.99 7.90 -3.89
N GLY A 231 17.01 8.76 -3.81
CA GLY A 231 17.65 9.41 -4.95
C GLY A 231 18.63 8.52 -5.74
N ALA A 232 19.09 7.41 -5.17
CA ALA A 232 20.10 6.56 -5.80
C ALA A 232 19.59 5.76 -7.01
N GLU A 233 20.51 5.18 -7.79
CA GLU A 233 20.21 4.33 -8.96
C GLU A 233 19.74 2.92 -8.57
N VAL A 234 18.59 2.84 -7.91
CA VAL A 234 17.86 1.61 -7.56
C VAL A 234 16.62 1.44 -8.45
N ASP A 235 16.12 0.22 -8.60
CA ASP A 235 14.95 -0.09 -9.46
C ASP A 235 13.64 -0.08 -8.67
N LYS A 236 13.72 -0.23 -7.35
CA LYS A 236 12.56 -0.21 -6.45
C LYS A 236 12.85 0.60 -5.19
N ILE A 237 11.85 1.35 -4.73
CA ILE A 237 11.78 1.87 -3.37
C ILE A 237 10.63 1.16 -2.63
N ALA A 238 10.93 0.61 -1.45
CA ALA A 238 9.94 0.10 -0.53
C ALA A 238 10.10 0.83 0.81
N PHE A 239 9.08 1.59 1.20
CA PHE A 239 9.11 2.43 2.39
C PHE A 239 7.97 2.09 3.33
N THR A 240 8.28 2.02 4.62
CA THR A 240 7.28 2.04 5.69
C THR A 240 7.57 3.19 6.63
N GLY A 241 6.55 3.99 6.97
CA GLY A 241 6.72 5.14 7.85
C GLY A 241 5.56 6.12 7.76
N SER A 242 5.82 7.42 7.98
CA SER A 242 4.74 8.41 8.01
C SER A 242 4.22 8.75 6.62
N THR A 243 2.93 9.07 6.54
CA THR A 243 2.28 9.51 5.29
C THR A 243 2.98 10.70 4.65
N GLU A 244 3.42 11.66 5.45
CA GLU A 244 4.09 12.86 4.96
C GLU A 244 5.44 12.55 4.27
N VAL A 245 6.22 11.62 4.83
CA VAL A 245 7.44 11.15 4.18
C VAL A 245 7.10 10.34 2.93
N GLY A 246 6.04 9.53 2.96
CA GLY A 246 5.52 8.83 1.77
C GLY A 246 5.21 9.77 0.60
N ARG A 247 4.57 10.93 0.87
CA ARG A 247 4.33 11.97 -0.15
C ARG A 247 5.63 12.51 -0.74
N LYS A 248 6.60 12.83 0.12
CA LYS A 248 7.93 13.31 -0.31
C LYS A 248 8.63 12.29 -1.19
N ILE A 249 8.59 11.01 -0.82
CA ILE A 249 9.17 9.91 -1.61
C ILE A 249 8.48 9.80 -2.96
N ARG A 250 7.13 9.78 -3.02
CA ARG A 250 6.40 9.71 -4.29
C ARG A 250 6.76 10.88 -5.21
N ALA A 251 6.88 12.09 -4.66
CA ALA A 251 7.30 13.27 -5.43
C ALA A 251 8.76 13.16 -5.90
N ALA A 252 9.67 12.68 -5.06
CA ALA A 252 11.09 12.53 -5.38
C ALA A 252 11.36 11.45 -6.44
N THR A 253 10.54 10.39 -6.48
CA THR A 253 10.68 9.30 -7.47
C THR A 253 9.85 9.52 -8.75
N ALA A 254 9.08 10.61 -8.84
CA ALA A 254 8.21 10.86 -9.99
C ALA A 254 8.99 10.95 -11.31
N GLY A 255 8.60 10.13 -12.29
CA GLY A 255 9.21 10.03 -13.62
C GLY A 255 10.55 9.30 -13.64
N SER A 256 10.94 8.59 -12.57
CA SER A 256 12.20 7.84 -12.52
C SER A 256 12.11 6.41 -13.05
N GLY A 257 10.90 5.91 -13.32
CA GLY A 257 10.66 4.50 -13.68
C GLY A 257 10.88 3.52 -12.53
N LYS A 258 11.07 4.00 -11.29
CA LYS A 258 11.24 3.16 -10.10
C LYS A 258 9.90 2.55 -9.69
N SER A 259 9.89 1.25 -9.42
CA SER A 259 8.80 0.61 -8.69
C SER A 259 8.71 1.20 -7.28
N LEU A 260 7.50 1.44 -6.78
CA LEU A 260 7.28 2.07 -5.48
C LEU A 260 6.22 1.31 -4.68
N THR A 261 6.51 1.02 -3.41
CA THR A 261 5.56 0.51 -2.43
C THR A 261 5.65 1.39 -1.18
N LEU A 262 4.50 1.82 -0.67
CA LEU A 262 4.39 2.70 0.48
C LEU A 262 3.42 2.09 1.49
N GLU A 263 3.92 1.76 2.68
CA GLU A 263 3.10 1.35 3.82
C GLU A 263 3.12 2.46 4.88
N LEU A 264 2.02 3.18 5.03
CA LEU A 264 2.02 4.47 5.74
C LEU A 264 1.16 4.43 7.01
N GLY A 265 0.83 5.61 7.54
CA GLY A 265 0.08 5.75 8.78
C GLY A 265 -1.33 5.15 8.70
N GLY A 266 -1.88 4.85 9.88
CA GLY A 266 -3.22 4.29 10.00
C GLY A 266 -3.89 4.68 11.31
N LYS A 267 -5.18 5.05 11.24
CA LYS A 267 -6.04 5.24 12.41
C LYS A 267 -7.11 4.14 12.45
N SER A 268 -6.64 2.91 12.62
CA SER A 268 -7.44 1.70 12.44
C SER A 268 -8.63 1.66 13.39
N ALA A 269 -9.81 1.33 12.85
CA ALA A 269 -11.05 1.26 13.62
C ALA A 269 -11.16 -0.07 14.36
N TYR A 270 -11.68 -0.04 15.58
CA TYR A 270 -12.02 -1.21 16.37
C TYR A 270 -13.52 -1.16 16.68
N VAL A 271 -14.33 -1.92 15.95
CA VAL A 271 -15.80 -1.82 15.96
C VAL A 271 -16.39 -2.93 16.82
N VAL A 272 -17.13 -2.56 17.86
CA VAL A 272 -17.74 -3.50 18.82
C VAL A 272 -19.26 -3.38 18.80
N PHE A 273 -19.94 -4.43 18.32
CA PHE A 273 -21.39 -4.52 18.27
C PHE A 273 -21.99 -5.02 19.60
N GLU A 274 -23.28 -4.77 19.81
CA GLU A 274 -24.02 -5.16 21.03
C GLU A 274 -23.97 -6.65 21.35
N ASP A 275 -23.83 -7.48 20.31
CA ASP A 275 -23.78 -8.94 20.40
C ASP A 275 -22.35 -9.51 20.40
N ALA A 276 -21.32 -8.65 20.50
CA ALA A 276 -19.95 -9.10 20.63
C ALA A 276 -19.71 -9.86 21.95
N ASP A 277 -18.79 -10.84 21.93
CA ASP A 277 -18.15 -11.31 23.15
C ASP A 277 -17.33 -10.17 23.75
N LEU A 278 -17.89 -9.49 24.76
CA LEU A 278 -17.27 -8.30 25.33
C LEU A 278 -15.96 -8.59 26.05
N ASP A 279 -15.81 -9.76 26.67
CA ASP A 279 -14.59 -10.07 27.40
C ASP A 279 -13.46 -10.34 26.41
N SER A 280 -13.71 -11.12 25.36
CA SER A 280 -12.75 -11.32 24.27
C SER A 280 -12.44 -10.02 23.53
N ALA A 281 -13.45 -9.17 23.27
CA ALA A 281 -13.26 -7.89 22.60
C ALA A 281 -12.46 -6.90 23.46
N VAL A 282 -12.59 -6.93 24.79
CA VAL A 282 -11.75 -6.13 25.70
C VAL A 282 -10.32 -6.64 25.72
N GLU A 283 -10.07 -7.94 25.88
CA GLU A 283 -8.70 -8.48 25.86
C GLU A 283 -8.03 -8.28 24.50
N GLY A 284 -8.75 -8.53 23.41
CA GLY A 284 -8.26 -8.27 22.06
C GLY A 284 -7.94 -6.79 21.81
N LEU A 285 -8.68 -5.87 22.43
CA LEU A 285 -8.40 -4.44 22.33
C LEU A 285 -7.16 -4.07 23.13
N VAL A 286 -7.02 -4.64 24.32
CA VAL A 286 -5.84 -4.43 25.16
C VAL A 286 -4.59 -4.86 24.43
N ASP A 287 -4.62 -6.04 23.82
CA ASP A 287 -3.55 -6.58 22.97
C ASP A 287 -3.44 -5.84 21.61
N ALA A 288 -4.39 -4.99 21.23
CA ALA A 288 -4.34 -4.24 19.98
C ALA A 288 -3.77 -2.83 20.12
N ILE A 289 -3.99 -2.17 21.26
CA ILE A 289 -3.57 -0.77 21.48
C ILE A 289 -2.40 -0.64 22.46
N TRP A 290 -2.24 -1.58 23.39
CA TRP A 290 -1.12 -1.55 24.33
C TRP A 290 0.00 -2.51 23.96
N PHE A 291 -0.24 -3.38 22.98
CA PHE A 291 0.82 -4.02 22.20
C PHE A 291 1.74 -2.95 21.59
N ASN A 292 3.04 -3.14 21.74
CA ASN A 292 4.09 -2.18 21.44
C ASN A 292 3.77 -0.75 21.91
N GLN A 293 3.07 -0.63 23.05
CA GLN A 293 2.63 0.62 23.66
C GLN A 293 1.89 1.52 22.64
N GLY A 294 1.15 0.93 21.71
CA GLY A 294 0.37 1.65 20.69
C GLY A 294 1.19 2.25 19.54
N GLN A 295 2.48 1.92 19.45
CA GLN A 295 3.35 2.29 18.33
C GLN A 295 3.20 1.31 17.17
N VAL A 296 1.95 1.10 16.74
CA VAL A 296 1.58 0.11 15.73
C VAL A 296 0.72 0.79 14.70
N CYS A 297 1.09 0.69 13.41
CA CYS A 297 0.34 1.33 12.33
C CYS A 297 -1.12 0.83 12.25
N CYS A 298 -1.38 -0.40 12.67
CA CYS A 298 -2.70 -1.01 12.71
C CYS A 298 -3.33 -1.07 14.11
N ALA A 299 -2.81 -0.33 15.10
CA ALA A 299 -3.33 -0.34 16.46
C ALA A 299 -4.85 -0.09 16.49
N GLY A 300 -5.57 -0.76 17.40
CA GLY A 300 -7.00 -0.55 17.68
C GLY A 300 -7.31 0.81 18.31
N SER A 301 -6.56 1.85 17.96
CA SER A 301 -6.48 3.15 18.61
C SER A 301 -7.73 4.02 18.47
N ARG A 302 -8.72 3.58 17.68
CA ARG A 302 -10.01 4.24 17.48
C ARG A 302 -11.15 3.25 17.73
N LEU A 303 -11.64 3.24 18.95
CA LEU A 303 -12.71 2.37 19.43
C LEU A 303 -14.09 2.94 19.08
N LEU A 304 -14.88 2.16 18.37
CA LEU A 304 -16.28 2.43 18.06
C LEU A 304 -17.12 1.39 18.80
N VAL A 305 -17.93 1.81 19.77
CA VAL A 305 -18.77 0.89 20.55
C VAL A 305 -20.25 1.19 20.32
N GLN A 306 -21.07 0.17 20.10
CA GLN A 306 -22.50 0.38 19.96
C GLN A 306 -23.12 0.88 21.26
N GLU A 307 -24.01 1.88 21.19
CA GLU A 307 -24.47 2.66 22.35
C GLU A 307 -25.09 1.81 23.47
N GLY A 308 -25.77 0.70 23.14
CA GLY A 308 -26.40 -0.19 24.13
C GLY A 308 -25.43 -0.94 25.06
N ILE A 309 -24.14 -1.01 24.72
CA ILE A 309 -23.11 -1.71 25.52
C ILE A 309 -21.94 -0.80 25.94
N ALA A 310 -21.92 0.47 25.52
CA ALA A 310 -20.76 1.34 25.66
C ALA A 310 -20.26 1.49 27.10
N GLU A 311 -21.15 1.82 28.05
CA GLU A 311 -20.80 1.97 29.47
C GLU A 311 -20.20 0.67 30.04
N ARG A 312 -20.88 -0.46 29.83
CA ARG A 312 -20.42 -1.78 30.29
C ARG A 312 -19.06 -2.17 29.68
N PHE A 313 -18.84 -1.85 28.42
CA PHE A 313 -17.58 -2.11 27.73
C PHE A 313 -16.45 -1.23 28.30
N HIS A 314 -16.71 0.07 28.47
CA HIS A 314 -15.73 1.01 29.04
C HIS A 314 -15.37 0.65 30.48
N ASP A 315 -16.31 0.20 31.30
CA ASP A 315 -16.03 -0.24 32.67
C ASP A 315 -15.13 -1.49 32.72
N LYS A 316 -15.45 -2.50 31.88
CA LYS A 316 -14.59 -3.69 31.73
C LYS A 316 -13.20 -3.32 31.24
N LEU A 317 -13.12 -2.42 30.27
CA LEU A 317 -11.86 -1.93 29.72
C LEU A 317 -11.02 -1.19 30.77
N LYS A 318 -11.60 -0.25 31.52
CA LYS A 318 -10.92 0.45 32.62
C LYS A 318 -10.39 -0.53 33.67
N ALA A 319 -11.23 -1.47 34.10
CA ALA A 319 -10.83 -2.52 35.05
C ALA A 319 -9.72 -3.44 34.52
N ARG A 320 -9.63 -3.61 33.20
CA ARG A 320 -8.49 -4.31 32.58
C ARG A 320 -7.26 -3.42 32.46
N MET A 321 -7.39 -2.16 32.08
CA MET A 321 -6.29 -1.20 32.03
C MET A 321 -5.55 -1.11 33.38
N ASP A 322 -6.27 -1.17 34.50
CA ASP A 322 -5.69 -1.13 35.87
C ASP A 322 -4.75 -2.30 36.18
N LYS A 323 -4.83 -3.38 35.40
CA LYS A 323 -3.99 -4.58 35.59
C LYS A 323 -2.78 -4.60 34.66
N LEU A 324 -2.64 -3.61 33.77
CA LEU A 324 -1.48 -3.51 32.89
C LEU A 324 -0.25 -3.10 33.70
N ARG A 325 0.82 -3.86 33.55
CA ARG A 325 2.10 -3.61 34.22
C ARG A 325 2.99 -2.76 33.32
N LEU A 326 3.28 -1.55 33.77
CA LEU A 326 4.18 -0.59 33.13
C LEU A 326 5.53 -0.60 33.87
N GLY A 327 6.64 -0.77 33.15
CA GLY A 327 7.95 -0.82 33.80
C GLY A 327 9.09 -1.31 32.90
N ASP A 328 10.10 -1.91 33.53
CA ASP A 328 11.32 -2.42 32.85
C ASP A 328 10.97 -3.38 31.72
N PRO A 329 11.24 -3.02 30.45
CA PRO A 329 10.92 -3.87 29.30
C PRO A 329 11.57 -5.26 29.32
N LEU A 330 12.68 -5.45 30.06
CA LEU A 330 13.33 -6.76 30.20
C LEU A 330 12.62 -7.70 31.17
N ASP A 331 11.75 -7.19 32.04
CA ASP A 331 10.91 -8.04 32.88
C ASP A 331 9.80 -8.67 32.03
N LYS A 332 9.78 -10.01 32.00
CA LYS A 332 8.83 -10.83 31.22
C LYS A 332 7.37 -10.57 31.62
N CYS A 333 7.18 -10.03 32.81
CA CYS A 333 5.88 -9.66 33.35
C CYS A 333 5.38 -8.30 32.86
N ILE A 334 6.22 -7.43 32.29
CA ILE A 334 5.76 -6.11 31.85
C ILE A 334 4.89 -6.22 30.59
N ASP A 335 3.83 -5.42 30.57
CA ASP A 335 2.88 -5.31 29.47
C ASP A 335 3.13 -4.03 28.65
N ILE A 336 3.60 -2.97 29.31
CA ILE A 336 3.86 -1.65 28.71
C ILE A 336 5.32 -1.28 28.96
N GLY A 337 6.12 -1.25 27.90
CA GLY A 337 7.51 -0.85 27.92
C GLY A 337 7.71 0.67 27.83
N ALA A 338 8.91 1.06 27.41
CA ALA A 338 9.28 2.45 27.19
C ALA A 338 8.89 2.90 25.76
N ILE A 339 8.47 4.14 25.63
CA ILE A 339 8.39 4.84 24.34
C ILE A 339 9.80 4.94 23.75
N VAL A 340 9.92 4.62 22.46
CA VAL A 340 11.20 4.47 21.75
C VAL A 340 12.21 5.61 21.93
N ASP A 341 11.75 6.86 22.12
CA ASP A 341 12.60 8.04 22.20
C ASP A 341 11.89 9.21 22.91
N PRO A 342 12.61 10.09 23.64
CA PRO A 342 12.04 11.31 24.21
C PRO A 342 11.27 12.20 23.22
N GLU A 343 11.69 12.29 21.97
CA GLU A 343 11.00 13.06 20.94
C GLU A 343 9.61 12.50 20.64
N GLN A 344 9.49 11.17 20.57
CA GLN A 344 8.20 10.51 20.38
C GLN A 344 7.29 10.69 21.60
N LYS A 345 7.85 10.60 22.82
CA LYS A 345 7.11 10.89 24.05
C LYS A 345 6.56 12.33 24.03
N ALA A 346 7.39 13.31 23.70
CA ALA A 346 6.99 14.71 23.60
C ALA A 346 5.90 14.93 22.53
N ARG A 347 5.97 14.22 21.40
CA ARG A 347 4.95 14.28 20.34
C ARG A 347 3.59 13.78 20.83
N ILE A 348 3.56 12.64 21.53
CA ILE A 348 2.33 12.07 22.09
C ILE A 348 1.71 13.03 23.11
N GLU A 349 2.52 13.54 24.05
CA GLU A 349 2.09 14.50 25.07
C GLU A 349 1.54 15.79 24.44
N ALA A 350 2.22 16.34 23.43
CA ALA A 350 1.79 17.54 22.72
C ALA A 350 0.44 17.34 21.99
N LEU A 351 0.19 16.16 21.43
CA LEU A 351 -1.10 15.87 20.79
C LEU A 351 -2.22 15.73 21.83
N MET A 352 -1.95 15.06 22.94
CA MET A 352 -2.89 14.93 24.05
C MET A 352 -3.26 16.30 24.65
N GLN A 353 -2.29 17.21 24.77
CA GLN A 353 -2.52 18.58 25.25
C GLN A 353 -3.43 19.40 24.33
N LYS A 354 -3.41 19.16 23.01
CA LYS A 354 -4.26 19.89 22.05
C LYS A 354 -5.74 19.53 22.16
N ALA A 355 -6.06 18.35 22.66
CA ALA A 355 -7.43 17.82 22.77
C ALA A 355 -7.94 17.77 24.21
N VAL A 356 -7.34 18.56 25.11
CA VAL A 356 -7.78 18.66 26.51
C VAL A 356 -9.22 19.16 26.56
N GLY A 357 -10.07 18.43 27.29
CA GLY A 357 -11.48 18.77 27.48
C GLY A 357 -12.42 18.33 26.35
N GLU A 358 -11.94 17.68 25.29
CA GLU A 358 -12.81 17.10 24.24
C GLU A 358 -13.54 15.82 24.70
N GLY A 359 -13.06 15.19 25.78
CA GLY A 359 -13.61 13.94 26.32
C GLY A 359 -13.12 13.65 27.73
N GLU A 360 -13.52 12.50 28.26
CA GLU A 360 -13.11 12.03 29.59
C GLU A 360 -11.84 11.20 29.48
N VAL A 361 -10.81 11.58 30.25
CA VAL A 361 -9.51 10.90 30.25
C VAL A 361 -9.42 9.92 31.42
N TYR A 362 -9.08 8.68 31.13
CA TYR A 362 -8.76 7.65 32.10
C TYR A 362 -7.33 7.14 31.92
N THR A 363 -6.56 7.08 33.00
CA THR A 363 -5.20 6.53 33.00
C THR A 363 -5.12 5.33 33.94
N GLY A 364 -4.70 4.17 33.43
CA GLY A 364 -4.71 2.92 34.21
C GLY A 364 -3.66 2.86 35.33
N CYS A 365 -2.58 3.65 35.25
CA CYS A 365 -1.54 3.71 36.27
C CYS A 365 -0.75 5.03 36.18
N ALA A 366 0.09 5.30 37.19
CA ALA A 366 1.09 6.37 37.08
C ALA A 366 2.27 5.89 36.22
N ALA A 367 2.81 6.77 35.37
CA ALA A 367 4.02 6.49 34.61
C ALA A 367 5.27 6.74 35.45
N PRO A 368 6.29 5.86 35.43
CA PRO A 368 7.58 6.15 36.03
C PRO A 368 8.31 7.28 35.27
N GLU A 369 9.36 7.82 35.88
CA GLU A 369 10.24 8.79 35.21
C GLU A 369 10.96 8.15 34.02
N GLY A 370 11.32 8.96 33.02
CA GLY A 370 11.96 8.51 31.77
C GLY A 370 10.98 8.45 30.60
N CYS A 371 11.26 7.57 29.63
CA CYS A 371 10.47 7.45 28.41
C CYS A 371 9.24 6.56 28.59
N PHE A 372 8.41 6.83 29.59
CA PHE A 372 7.19 6.04 29.85
C PHE A 372 5.94 6.90 29.73
N ILE A 373 4.88 6.33 29.14
CA ILE A 373 3.54 6.94 29.09
C ILE A 373 2.54 5.90 29.59
N ALA A 374 1.67 6.34 30.50
CA ALA A 374 0.63 5.49 31.06
C ALA A 374 -0.41 5.10 30.00
N PRO A 375 -0.94 3.85 30.04
CA PRO A 375 -2.12 3.46 29.30
C PRO A 375 -3.26 4.45 29.48
N THR A 376 -3.69 5.09 28.39
CA THR A 376 -4.68 6.16 28.42
C THR A 376 -5.88 5.82 27.55
N LEU A 377 -7.08 6.06 28.06
CA LEU A 377 -8.34 5.98 27.34
C LEU A 377 -9.01 7.35 27.35
N VAL A 378 -9.45 7.83 26.19
CA VAL A 378 -10.26 9.04 26.05
C VAL A 378 -11.65 8.67 25.52
N THR A 379 -12.68 8.80 26.35
CA THR A 379 -14.08 8.50 26.00
C THR A 379 -14.91 9.76 25.75
N GLY A 380 -16.09 9.59 25.15
CA GLY A 380 -17.04 10.69 24.95
C GLY A 380 -16.68 11.62 23.80
N LEU A 381 -15.77 11.19 22.91
CA LEU A 381 -15.37 12.00 21.77
C LEU A 381 -16.43 12.02 20.68
N SER A 382 -16.57 13.15 20.02
CA SER A 382 -17.28 13.25 18.74
C SER A 382 -16.49 12.50 17.65
N PRO A 383 -17.16 11.84 16.68
CA PRO A 383 -16.51 11.29 15.47
C PRO A 383 -15.63 12.28 14.69
N ALA A 384 -15.86 13.59 14.84
CA ALA A 384 -15.10 14.66 14.21
C ALA A 384 -13.94 15.20 15.07
N SER A 385 -13.72 14.67 16.27
CA SER A 385 -12.60 15.07 17.15
C SER A 385 -11.24 14.89 16.46
N LEU A 386 -10.29 15.77 16.76
CA LEU A 386 -8.92 15.67 16.27
C LEU A 386 -8.31 14.31 16.62
N LEU A 387 -8.54 13.82 17.84
CA LEU A 387 -8.03 12.54 18.32
C LEU A 387 -8.63 11.32 17.59
N MET A 388 -9.83 11.47 17.03
CA MET A 388 -10.48 10.45 16.20
C MET A 388 -9.95 10.43 14.76
N GLN A 389 -9.29 11.50 14.31
CA GLN A 389 -8.84 11.68 12.93
C GLN A 389 -7.33 11.52 12.76
N GLU A 390 -6.54 12.01 13.73
CA GLU A 390 -5.09 12.04 13.67
C GLU A 390 -4.43 10.83 14.36
N GLU A 391 -3.27 10.45 13.84
CA GLU A 391 -2.46 9.36 14.38
C GLU A 391 -1.70 9.82 15.63
N ILE A 392 -1.91 9.12 16.75
CA ILE A 392 -1.27 9.41 18.04
C ILE A 392 0.06 8.66 18.17
N PHE A 393 0.08 7.39 17.75
CA PHE A 393 1.25 6.51 17.76
C PHE A 393 1.91 6.37 19.16
N GLY A 394 1.08 6.01 20.14
CA GLY A 394 1.42 5.86 21.55
C GLY A 394 0.29 5.13 22.28
N PRO A 395 0.40 4.89 23.61
CA PRO A 395 -0.49 3.99 24.35
C PRO A 395 -1.82 4.67 24.72
N VAL A 396 -2.42 5.35 23.75
CA VAL A 396 -3.64 6.15 23.86
C VAL A 396 -4.73 5.57 22.97
N LEU A 397 -5.80 5.12 23.61
CA LEU A 397 -7.03 4.70 22.99
C LEU A 397 -8.04 5.85 23.00
N VAL A 398 -8.74 6.04 21.88
CA VAL A 398 -9.81 7.04 21.80
C VAL A 398 -11.12 6.36 21.42
N SER A 399 -12.24 6.82 21.97
CA SER A 399 -13.53 6.14 21.81
C SER A 399 -14.69 7.09 21.49
N THR A 400 -15.51 6.65 20.53
CA THR A 400 -16.84 7.19 20.23
C THR A 400 -17.86 6.04 20.25
N THR A 401 -19.14 6.39 20.29
CA THR A 401 -20.23 5.43 20.10
C THR A 401 -20.83 5.49 18.70
N PHE A 402 -21.65 4.49 18.37
CA PHE A 402 -22.55 4.46 17.21
C PHE A 402 -23.87 3.77 17.57
N ARG A 403 -24.93 3.99 16.79
CA ARG A 403 -26.26 3.40 17.00
C ARG A 403 -26.55 2.23 16.08
N THR A 404 -26.11 2.33 14.83
CA THR A 404 -26.44 1.35 13.77
C THR A 404 -25.18 0.83 13.07
N PRO A 405 -25.22 -0.38 12.48
CA PRO A 405 -24.10 -0.89 11.68
C PRO A 405 -23.68 0.05 10.54
N SER A 406 -24.63 0.70 9.86
CA SER A 406 -24.33 1.68 8.81
C SER A 406 -23.60 2.92 9.34
N GLU A 407 -23.97 3.39 10.53
CA GLU A 407 -23.27 4.50 11.19
C GLU A 407 -21.86 4.10 11.61
N ALA A 408 -21.66 2.87 12.10
CA ALA A 408 -20.33 2.35 12.43
C ALA A 408 -19.40 2.38 11.20
N VAL A 409 -19.89 1.93 10.04
CA VAL A 409 -19.16 2.00 8.76
C VAL A 409 -18.84 3.45 8.39
N GLN A 410 -19.82 4.36 8.51
CA GLN A 410 -19.61 5.77 8.20
C GLN A 410 -18.50 6.38 9.08
N ILE A 411 -18.54 6.15 10.40
CA ILE A 411 -17.54 6.67 11.34
C ILE A 411 -16.17 6.02 11.09
N ALA A 412 -16.12 4.70 10.88
CA ALA A 412 -14.88 3.98 10.61
C ALA A 412 -14.21 4.49 9.32
N ASN A 413 -14.99 4.72 8.25
CA ASN A 413 -14.45 5.18 6.97
C ASN A 413 -14.21 6.69 6.91
N ASN A 414 -14.66 7.47 7.91
CA ASN A 414 -14.44 8.91 8.02
C ASN A 414 -13.02 9.23 8.51
N THR A 415 -12.03 8.87 7.70
CA THR A 415 -10.62 9.15 7.90
C THR A 415 -9.91 9.14 6.53
N ARG A 416 -8.79 9.86 6.42
CA ARG A 416 -7.94 9.84 5.21
C ARG A 416 -7.19 8.52 5.03
N TYR A 417 -7.11 7.71 6.08
CA TYR A 417 -6.41 6.43 6.10
C TYR A 417 -7.29 5.27 5.64
N GLY A 418 -6.67 4.11 5.43
CA GLY A 418 -7.34 2.86 5.08
C GLY A 418 -6.44 1.63 5.22
N LEU A 419 -5.80 1.48 6.39
CA LEU A 419 -4.84 0.39 6.63
C LEU A 419 -5.50 -0.88 7.14
N ALA A 420 -5.97 -0.86 8.39
CA ALA A 420 -6.58 -2.02 9.03
C ALA A 420 -7.86 -1.65 9.78
N ALA A 421 -8.68 -2.67 10.10
CA ALA A 421 -9.81 -2.55 11.00
C ALA A 421 -10.11 -3.87 11.71
N SER A 422 -10.84 -3.80 12.81
CA SER A 422 -11.31 -4.95 13.56
C SER A 422 -12.82 -4.85 13.78
N VAL A 423 -13.53 -5.97 13.67
CA VAL A 423 -14.99 -6.08 13.81
C VAL A 423 -15.31 -7.17 14.82
N TRP A 424 -16.08 -6.84 15.85
CA TRP A 424 -16.48 -7.75 16.92
C TRP A 424 -17.99 -7.93 16.94
N SER A 425 -18.44 -9.15 16.67
CA SER A 425 -19.85 -9.58 16.72
C SER A 425 -19.89 -11.11 16.74
N GLU A 426 -20.74 -11.69 17.59
CA GLU A 426 -20.99 -13.15 17.56
C GLU A 426 -21.93 -13.56 16.42
N ASN A 427 -22.55 -12.60 15.72
CA ASN A 427 -23.39 -12.86 14.57
C ASN A 427 -22.58 -12.86 13.28
N ILE A 428 -22.53 -14.03 12.63
CA ILE A 428 -21.84 -14.22 11.35
C ILE A 428 -22.31 -13.25 10.25
N ASN A 429 -23.61 -12.91 10.20
CA ASN A 429 -24.14 -12.01 9.18
C ASN A 429 -23.64 -10.60 9.43
N THR A 430 -23.70 -10.09 10.67
CA THR A 430 -23.21 -8.76 11.02
C THR A 430 -21.71 -8.64 10.72
N ALA A 431 -20.91 -9.59 11.19
CA ALA A 431 -19.46 -9.55 11.00
C ALA A 431 -19.06 -9.57 9.51
N LEU A 432 -19.64 -10.48 8.72
CA LEU A 432 -19.29 -10.64 7.30
C LEU A 432 -19.97 -9.62 6.38
N ASP A 433 -21.07 -8.98 6.80
CA ASP A 433 -21.67 -7.84 6.09
C ASP A 433 -20.86 -6.55 6.30
N ILE A 434 -20.32 -6.34 7.50
CA ILE A 434 -19.57 -5.13 7.84
C ILE A 434 -18.14 -5.16 7.32
N ALA A 435 -17.43 -6.29 7.44
CA ALA A 435 -16.04 -6.40 7.00
C ALA A 435 -15.76 -5.86 5.57
N PRO A 436 -16.54 -6.21 4.52
CA PRO A 436 -16.32 -5.66 3.18
C PRO A 436 -16.73 -4.19 3.03
N LYS A 437 -17.47 -3.60 3.97
CA LYS A 437 -17.84 -2.18 3.90
C LYS A 437 -16.78 -1.26 4.50
N LEU A 438 -15.81 -1.82 5.23
CA LEU A 438 -14.70 -1.06 5.80
C LEU A 438 -13.64 -0.77 4.73
N GLU A 439 -13.23 0.48 4.66
CA GLU A 439 -12.24 1.01 3.74
C GLU A 439 -10.84 0.78 4.32
N ALA A 440 -10.47 -0.49 4.41
CA ALA A 440 -9.20 -0.97 4.95
C ALA A 440 -8.65 -2.11 4.10
N GLY A 441 -7.32 -2.19 3.98
CA GLY A 441 -6.65 -3.30 3.31
C GLY A 441 -6.62 -4.59 4.14
N VAL A 442 -6.79 -4.51 5.46
CA VAL A 442 -6.93 -5.67 6.34
C VAL A 442 -8.13 -5.51 7.29
N VAL A 443 -8.94 -6.55 7.45
CA VAL A 443 -10.03 -6.58 8.43
C VAL A 443 -9.95 -7.87 9.24
N TRP A 444 -9.97 -7.76 10.56
CA TRP A 444 -10.02 -8.91 11.46
C TRP A 444 -11.41 -9.06 12.07
N VAL A 445 -12.03 -10.23 11.91
CA VAL A 445 -13.29 -10.58 12.57
C VAL A 445 -12.99 -11.30 13.88
N ASN A 446 -13.51 -10.77 14.99
CA ASN A 446 -13.33 -11.26 16.36
C ASN A 446 -11.86 -11.49 16.73
N GLY A 447 -11.00 -10.57 16.30
CA GLY A 447 -9.57 -10.56 16.53
C GLY A 447 -8.94 -9.24 16.06
N SER A 448 -7.65 -9.07 16.31
CA SER A 448 -6.88 -7.91 15.86
C SER A 448 -5.38 -8.26 15.78
N ASN A 449 -4.60 -7.47 15.03
CA ASN A 449 -3.14 -7.64 14.91
C ASN A 449 -2.70 -9.06 14.55
N MET A 450 -3.48 -9.78 13.74
CA MET A 450 -3.12 -11.10 13.24
C MET A 450 -2.28 -10.96 11.98
N PHE A 451 -1.08 -11.54 11.99
CA PHE A 451 -0.13 -11.49 10.89
C PHE A 451 0.36 -12.89 10.53
N ASP A 452 0.53 -13.15 9.23
CA ASP A 452 1.27 -14.30 8.73
C ASP A 452 1.95 -13.92 7.42
N ALA A 453 3.09 -14.54 7.14
CA ALA A 453 3.84 -14.30 5.91
C ALA A 453 3.06 -14.63 4.62
N ALA A 454 2.03 -15.49 4.70
CA ALA A 454 1.16 -15.82 3.56
C ALA A 454 -0.01 -14.84 3.36
N ALA A 455 -0.33 -14.03 4.36
CA ALA A 455 -1.47 -13.12 4.34
C ALA A 455 -1.00 -11.71 3.94
N PRO A 456 -1.43 -11.18 2.78
CA PRO A 456 -0.99 -9.86 2.35
C PRO A 456 -1.54 -8.77 3.28
N PHE A 457 -0.68 -7.81 3.61
CA PHE A 457 -0.99 -6.62 4.39
C PHE A 457 -0.66 -5.38 3.56
N GLY A 458 -1.50 -4.35 3.62
CA GLY A 458 -1.12 -3.03 3.14
C GLY A 458 -2.26 -2.04 3.04
N GLY A 459 -1.92 -0.78 2.77
CA GLY A 459 -2.86 0.35 2.83
C GLY A 459 -3.75 0.57 1.59
N LEU A 460 -4.83 1.32 1.84
CA LEU A 460 -5.62 2.06 0.87
C LEU A 460 -5.51 3.57 1.16
N ARG A 461 -5.92 4.42 0.23
CA ARG A 461 -5.97 5.90 0.41
C ARG A 461 -4.59 6.44 0.85
N GLU A 462 -4.56 7.29 1.87
CA GLU A 462 -3.31 7.89 2.38
C GLU A 462 -2.51 6.95 3.31
N SER A 463 -2.98 5.72 3.52
CA SER A 463 -2.17 4.65 4.13
C SER A 463 -1.21 4.01 3.13
N GLY A 464 -1.20 4.47 1.87
CA GLY A 464 -0.25 4.07 0.85
C GLY A 464 -0.81 3.01 -0.10
N PHE A 465 0.09 2.27 -0.75
CA PHE A 465 -0.24 1.31 -1.80
C PHE A 465 0.86 0.25 -1.99
N GLY A 466 0.45 -0.87 -2.57
CA GLY A 466 1.20 -2.12 -2.59
C GLY A 466 0.77 -3.04 -1.46
N ARG A 467 1.29 -4.26 -1.45
CA ARG A 467 1.04 -5.25 -0.39
C ARG A 467 2.34 -5.93 -0.02
N GLU A 468 2.46 -6.31 1.24
CA GLU A 468 3.57 -7.11 1.78
C GLU A 468 3.03 -8.44 2.29
N GLY A 469 3.75 -9.53 2.02
CA GLY A 469 3.30 -10.89 2.32
C GLY A 469 2.43 -11.51 1.23
N GLY A 470 2.29 -12.84 1.30
CA GLY A 470 1.55 -13.63 0.32
C GLY A 470 2.22 -13.67 -1.06
N TRP A 471 1.49 -14.23 -2.03
CA TRP A 471 1.88 -14.17 -3.45
C TRP A 471 1.63 -12.77 -4.02
N GLU A 472 0.62 -12.10 -3.50
CA GLU A 472 0.21 -10.76 -3.86
C GLU A 472 1.34 -9.73 -3.65
N GLY A 473 2.12 -9.85 -2.59
CA GLY A 473 3.26 -8.96 -2.34
C GLY A 473 4.48 -9.20 -3.24
N LEU A 474 4.55 -10.35 -3.92
CA LEU A 474 5.71 -10.69 -4.76
C LEU A 474 5.69 -9.98 -6.12
N ALA A 475 4.50 -9.71 -6.67
CA ALA A 475 4.34 -9.00 -7.93
C ALA A 475 5.02 -7.62 -7.91
N ALA A 476 5.05 -6.96 -6.74
CA ALA A 476 5.72 -5.69 -6.55
C ALA A 476 7.26 -5.77 -6.59
N TYR A 477 7.84 -6.97 -6.63
CA TYR A 477 9.28 -7.25 -6.66
C TYR A 477 9.74 -7.91 -7.96
N THR A 478 8.85 -8.01 -8.96
CA THR A 478 9.13 -8.56 -10.28
C THR A 478 8.66 -7.62 -11.38
N ARG A 479 9.08 -7.89 -12.61
CA ARG A 479 8.53 -7.28 -13.82
C ARG A 479 8.43 -8.33 -14.94
N PRO A 480 7.58 -8.10 -15.95
CA PRO A 480 7.59 -8.93 -17.15
C PRO A 480 8.99 -8.98 -17.77
N ALA A 481 9.42 -10.16 -18.18
CA ALA A 481 10.70 -10.38 -18.83
C ALA A 481 10.75 -9.73 -20.22
N GLY A 482 11.92 -9.24 -20.60
CA GLY A 482 12.17 -8.62 -21.90
C GLY A 482 12.34 -7.10 -21.83
N LYS A 483 12.61 -6.50 -23.00
CA LYS A 483 12.84 -5.06 -23.12
C LYS A 483 11.67 -4.41 -23.84
N ALA A 484 11.00 -3.46 -23.19
CA ALA A 484 9.95 -2.68 -23.82
C ALA A 484 10.54 -1.77 -24.92
N ALA A 485 9.77 -1.56 -26.00
CA ALA A 485 10.16 -0.61 -27.04
C ALA A 485 9.95 0.82 -26.54
N SER A 486 10.73 1.78 -27.06
CA SER A 486 10.53 3.19 -26.74
C SER A 486 9.23 3.70 -27.35
N LEU A 487 8.45 4.45 -26.57
CA LEU A 487 7.26 5.14 -27.02
C LEU A 487 7.60 6.17 -28.11
N LYS A 488 6.75 6.27 -29.12
CA LYS A 488 6.84 7.29 -30.16
C LYS A 488 5.61 8.17 -30.09
N LYS A 489 5.82 9.48 -30.02
CA LYS A 489 4.73 10.45 -30.06
C LYS A 489 3.96 10.32 -31.38
N VAL A 490 2.64 10.29 -31.28
CA VAL A 490 1.73 10.28 -32.43
C VAL A 490 1.21 11.70 -32.62
N GLU A 491 1.46 12.28 -33.79
CA GLU A 491 1.05 13.65 -34.10
C GLU A 491 -0.28 13.66 -34.87
N ALA A 492 -1.13 14.64 -34.56
CA ALA A 492 -2.35 14.88 -35.32
C ALA A 492 -2.02 15.34 -36.75
N PHE A 493 -2.84 14.97 -37.72
CA PHE A 493 -2.68 15.49 -39.08
C PHE A 493 -3.07 16.97 -39.14
N ALA A 494 -2.24 17.77 -39.83
CA ALA A 494 -2.52 19.18 -40.07
C ALA A 494 -3.38 19.36 -41.33
N GLY A 495 -4.21 20.41 -41.33
CA GLY A 495 -4.98 20.86 -42.49
C GLY A 495 -4.72 22.34 -42.78
N GLU A 496 -4.74 22.72 -44.06
CA GLU A 496 -4.35 24.07 -44.49
C GLU A 496 -5.51 25.09 -44.45
N LYS A 497 -6.78 24.65 -44.44
CA LYS A 497 -7.97 25.51 -44.32
C LYS A 497 -9.15 24.78 -43.68
N ALA A 498 -9.85 25.45 -42.76
CA ALA A 498 -11.18 25.01 -42.32
C ALA A 498 -12.16 25.25 -43.49
N GLU A 499 -12.46 24.22 -44.27
CA GLU A 499 -13.51 24.33 -45.28
C GLU A 499 -14.86 24.58 -44.59
N PRO A 500 -15.74 25.44 -45.15
CA PRO A 500 -17.08 25.64 -44.62
C PRO A 500 -17.79 24.29 -44.50
N GLN A 501 -18.32 23.98 -43.33
CA GLN A 501 -19.11 22.77 -43.14
C GLN A 501 -20.56 23.04 -43.54
N ASP A 502 -21.11 22.21 -44.42
CA ASP A 502 -22.54 22.26 -44.79
C ASP A 502 -23.46 21.78 -43.63
N VAL A 503 -22.90 20.98 -42.70
CA VAL A 503 -23.59 20.41 -41.53
C VAL A 503 -22.63 20.40 -40.34
N ASP A 504 -23.14 20.68 -39.14
CA ASP A 504 -22.39 20.62 -37.88
C ASP A 504 -21.88 19.19 -37.61
N ARG A 505 -20.54 19.03 -37.63
CA ARG A 505 -19.84 17.78 -37.30
C ARG A 505 -19.02 17.91 -36.01
N THR A 506 -19.51 18.71 -35.06
CA THR A 506 -18.87 18.91 -33.75
C THR A 506 -19.33 17.85 -32.75
N ALA A 507 -18.40 16.97 -32.38
CA ALA A 507 -18.62 16.01 -31.31
C ALA A 507 -18.76 16.71 -29.94
N LYS A 508 -19.12 15.93 -28.92
CA LYS A 508 -19.30 16.37 -27.54
C LYS A 508 -18.44 15.53 -26.59
N LEU A 509 -18.52 15.82 -25.29
CA LEU A 509 -18.01 14.95 -24.23
C LEU A 509 -19.08 13.93 -23.85
N TYR A 510 -18.73 12.84 -23.17
CA TYR A 510 -19.68 11.90 -22.59
C TYR A 510 -19.51 11.88 -21.08
N ILE A 511 -20.47 12.46 -20.34
CA ILE A 511 -20.37 12.63 -18.88
C ILE A 511 -21.72 12.27 -18.27
N GLY A 512 -21.71 11.34 -17.30
CA GLY A 512 -22.91 10.99 -16.56
C GLY A 512 -24.02 10.36 -17.42
N GLY A 513 -23.65 9.56 -18.43
CA GLY A 513 -24.62 8.86 -19.29
C GLY A 513 -25.26 9.73 -20.37
N LYS A 514 -24.68 10.90 -20.67
CA LYS A 514 -25.18 11.79 -21.72
C LYS A 514 -24.07 12.58 -22.38
N GLN A 515 -24.34 13.06 -23.58
CA GLN A 515 -23.44 13.99 -24.25
C GLN A 515 -23.49 15.38 -23.59
N ALA A 516 -22.33 15.98 -23.35
CA ALA A 516 -22.17 17.29 -22.72
C ALA A 516 -21.27 18.21 -23.56
N ARG A 517 -21.58 19.51 -23.60
CA ARG A 517 -20.70 20.50 -24.23
C ARG A 517 -19.44 20.69 -23.36
N PRO A 518 -18.26 20.95 -23.95
CA PRO A 518 -17.10 21.31 -23.15
C PRO A 518 -17.36 22.64 -22.44
N ASP A 519 -16.98 22.74 -21.18
CA ASP A 519 -17.11 23.98 -20.42
C ASP A 519 -16.29 25.14 -21.03
N SER A 520 -15.16 24.80 -21.67
CA SER A 520 -14.32 25.76 -22.39
C SER A 520 -15.01 26.43 -23.58
N GLY A 521 -16.03 25.76 -24.14
CA GLY A 521 -16.67 26.15 -25.41
C GLY A 521 -15.82 25.92 -26.66
N TYR A 522 -14.59 25.43 -26.53
CA TYR A 522 -13.68 25.21 -27.66
C TYR A 522 -13.77 23.79 -28.22
N ALA A 523 -13.50 23.67 -29.51
CA ALA A 523 -13.30 22.40 -30.21
C ALA A 523 -12.12 22.52 -31.18
N GLN A 524 -11.37 21.43 -31.33
CA GLN A 524 -10.28 21.29 -32.29
C GLN A 524 -10.77 20.64 -33.58
N ASN A 525 -10.21 21.07 -34.71
CA ASN A 525 -10.43 20.44 -36.00
C ASN A 525 -9.62 19.15 -36.11
N ILE A 526 -10.26 18.08 -36.58
CA ILE A 526 -9.61 16.78 -36.83
C ILE A 526 -9.52 16.56 -38.34
N TYR A 527 -8.31 16.31 -38.83
CA TYR A 527 -8.02 16.14 -40.25
C TYR A 527 -7.58 14.71 -40.57
N ASP A 528 -7.79 14.31 -41.83
CA ASP A 528 -7.16 13.10 -42.37
C ASP A 528 -5.72 13.36 -42.82
N ARG A 529 -5.02 12.30 -43.23
CA ARG A 529 -3.64 12.36 -43.75
C ARG A 529 -3.45 13.29 -44.96
N LYS A 530 -4.53 13.61 -45.69
CA LYS A 530 -4.52 14.52 -46.85
C LYS A 530 -4.91 15.95 -46.47
N GLY A 531 -5.10 16.25 -45.18
CA GLY A 531 -5.49 17.55 -44.67
C GLY A 531 -6.98 17.87 -44.82
N ARG A 532 -7.84 16.89 -45.13
CA ARG A 532 -9.29 17.10 -45.24
C ARG A 532 -9.95 17.05 -43.86
N LEU A 533 -10.89 17.97 -43.61
CA LEU A 533 -11.59 18.08 -42.34
C LEU A 533 -12.60 16.92 -42.14
N LEU A 534 -12.33 16.06 -41.16
CA LEU A 534 -13.19 14.94 -40.78
C LEU A 534 -14.33 15.36 -39.85
N GLY A 535 -14.05 16.29 -38.93
CA GLY A 535 -14.99 16.78 -37.93
C GLY A 535 -14.28 17.63 -36.88
N GLN A 536 -14.97 17.92 -35.78
CA GLN A 536 -14.41 18.66 -34.65
C GLN A 536 -14.59 17.88 -33.35
N ALA A 537 -13.57 17.87 -32.50
CA ALA A 537 -13.61 17.26 -31.17
C ALA A 537 -13.50 18.34 -30.09
N PRO A 538 -14.27 18.26 -29.00
CA PRO A 538 -14.22 19.27 -27.95
C PRO A 538 -12.89 19.27 -27.20
N ILE A 539 -12.50 20.43 -26.67
CA ILE A 539 -11.33 20.57 -25.81
C ILE A 539 -11.82 20.64 -24.37
N SER A 540 -11.62 19.56 -23.61
CA SER A 540 -12.01 19.48 -22.21
C SER A 540 -11.21 20.46 -21.36
N SER A 541 -11.81 20.88 -20.26
CA SER A 541 -11.20 21.73 -19.25
C SER A 541 -11.13 21.02 -17.89
N ARG A 542 -10.52 21.68 -16.90
CA ARG A 542 -10.58 21.25 -15.50
C ARG A 542 -12.01 21.09 -14.98
N LYS A 543 -12.98 21.88 -15.47
CA LYS A 543 -14.37 21.77 -15.03
C LYS A 543 -15.04 20.52 -15.60
N ASP A 544 -14.68 20.12 -16.80
CA ASP A 544 -15.18 18.87 -17.38
C ASP A 544 -14.65 17.65 -16.63
N ILE A 545 -13.37 17.66 -16.20
CA ILE A 545 -12.81 16.64 -15.29
C ILE A 545 -13.62 16.59 -13.99
N ARG A 546 -13.88 17.73 -13.35
CA ARG A 546 -14.68 17.78 -12.11
C ARG A 546 -16.06 17.16 -12.31
N ASN A 547 -16.77 17.56 -13.37
CA ASN A 547 -18.11 17.04 -13.66
C ASN A 547 -18.08 15.52 -13.91
N ALA A 548 -17.05 15.02 -14.58
CA ALA A 548 -16.86 13.59 -14.82
C ALA A 548 -16.57 12.82 -13.53
N VAL A 549 -15.77 13.36 -12.62
CA VAL A 549 -15.52 12.75 -11.31
C VAL A 549 -16.78 12.77 -10.43
N GLU A 550 -17.53 13.88 -10.42
CA GLU A 550 -18.83 13.97 -9.73
C GLU A 550 -19.81 12.91 -10.25
N ALA A 551 -19.87 12.72 -11.58
CA ALA A 551 -20.69 11.66 -12.19
C ALA A 551 -20.20 10.26 -11.79
N ALA A 552 -18.88 10.02 -11.82
CA ALA A 552 -18.29 8.74 -11.42
C ALA A 552 -18.52 8.41 -9.93
N ARG A 553 -18.57 9.41 -9.06
CA ARG A 553 -18.97 9.26 -7.65
C ARG A 553 -20.46 9.00 -7.49
N GLY A 554 -21.29 9.69 -8.27
CA GLY A 554 -22.74 9.45 -8.33
C GLY A 554 -23.09 8.01 -8.76
N ALA A 555 -22.22 7.38 -9.54
CA ALA A 555 -22.35 5.99 -10.02
C ALA A 555 -21.76 4.94 -9.06
N SER A 556 -21.67 5.21 -7.76
CA SER A 556 -21.09 4.28 -6.76
C SER A 556 -21.79 2.92 -6.68
N GLY A 557 -23.06 2.84 -7.07
CA GLY A 557 -23.81 1.57 -7.17
C GLY A 557 -23.21 0.56 -8.16
N TRP A 558 -22.35 0.99 -9.09
CA TRP A 558 -21.63 0.07 -9.97
C TRP A 558 -20.60 -0.80 -9.22
N SER A 559 -19.94 -0.24 -8.21
CA SER A 559 -18.94 -0.95 -7.42
C SER A 559 -19.56 -2.04 -6.52
N SER A 560 -20.86 -1.94 -6.22
CA SER A 560 -21.64 -2.97 -5.52
C SER A 560 -22.53 -3.82 -6.44
N ALA A 561 -22.59 -3.52 -7.74
CA ALA A 561 -23.30 -4.35 -8.70
C ALA A 561 -22.68 -5.75 -8.76
N THR A 562 -23.50 -6.78 -8.98
CA THR A 562 -22.99 -8.15 -9.10
C THR A 562 -22.04 -8.26 -10.28
N ALA A 563 -21.01 -9.08 -10.14
CA ALA A 563 -20.05 -9.35 -11.21
C ALA A 563 -20.72 -9.83 -12.51
N HIS A 564 -21.76 -10.66 -12.38
CA HIS A 564 -22.59 -11.11 -13.50
C HIS A 564 -23.29 -9.95 -14.23
N ASN A 565 -23.87 -8.99 -13.50
CA ASN A 565 -24.50 -7.82 -14.12
C ASN A 565 -23.46 -7.00 -14.90
N ARG A 566 -22.28 -6.78 -14.31
CA ARG A 566 -21.19 -6.08 -15.01
C ARG A 566 -20.77 -6.81 -16.27
N ALA A 567 -20.66 -8.15 -16.23
CA ALA A 567 -20.37 -8.97 -17.40
C ALA A 567 -21.40 -8.77 -18.51
N GLN A 568 -22.70 -8.82 -18.19
CA GLN A 568 -23.79 -8.63 -19.17
C GLN A 568 -23.70 -7.28 -19.89
N VAL A 569 -23.51 -6.20 -19.13
CA VAL A 569 -23.35 -4.85 -19.71
C VAL A 569 -22.14 -4.80 -20.65
N ILE A 570 -21.00 -5.40 -20.28
CA ILE A 570 -19.81 -5.42 -21.14
C ILE A 570 -20.03 -6.28 -22.39
N TYR A 571 -20.76 -7.39 -22.28
CA TYR A 571 -21.18 -8.18 -23.46
C TYR A 571 -22.06 -7.34 -24.39
N PHE A 572 -23.01 -6.56 -23.89
CA PHE A 572 -23.81 -5.66 -24.73
C PHE A 572 -22.95 -4.59 -25.43
N ILE A 573 -21.94 -4.05 -24.75
CA ILE A 573 -20.98 -3.13 -25.37
C ILE A 573 -20.24 -3.83 -26.53
N ALA A 574 -19.83 -5.09 -26.36
CA ALA A 574 -19.19 -5.87 -27.41
C ALA A 574 -20.12 -6.12 -28.61
N GLU A 575 -21.35 -6.56 -28.35
CA GLU A 575 -22.37 -6.82 -29.38
C GLU A 575 -22.73 -5.56 -30.17
N ASN A 576 -22.92 -4.44 -29.47
CA ASN A 576 -23.27 -3.15 -30.09
C ASN A 576 -22.08 -2.54 -30.85
N LEU A 577 -20.83 -2.75 -30.39
CA LEU A 577 -19.64 -2.38 -31.16
C LEU A 577 -19.52 -3.24 -32.43
N GLN A 578 -19.70 -4.55 -32.31
CA GLN A 578 -19.68 -5.48 -33.44
C GLN A 578 -20.74 -5.14 -34.49
N ALA A 579 -21.95 -4.74 -34.06
CA ALA A 579 -23.02 -4.32 -34.95
C ALA A 579 -22.66 -3.08 -35.80
N ARG A 580 -21.74 -2.24 -35.31
CA ARG A 580 -21.24 -1.04 -35.98
C ARG A 580 -19.80 -1.19 -36.50
N ALA A 581 -19.27 -2.42 -36.57
CA ALA A 581 -17.85 -2.63 -36.80
C ALA A 581 -17.30 -1.96 -38.08
N GLY A 582 -18.04 -2.03 -39.19
CA GLY A 582 -17.65 -1.40 -40.45
C GLY A 582 -17.58 0.14 -40.37
N GLU A 583 -18.44 0.75 -39.56
CA GLU A 583 -18.45 2.20 -39.34
C GLU A 583 -17.20 2.65 -38.56
N PHE A 584 -16.89 1.96 -37.46
CA PHE A 584 -15.69 2.25 -36.65
C PHE A 584 -14.40 2.01 -37.45
N ALA A 585 -14.34 0.93 -38.23
CA ALA A 585 -13.19 0.63 -39.06
C ALA A 585 -12.92 1.76 -40.07
N ALA A 586 -13.97 2.22 -40.77
CA ALA A 586 -13.86 3.33 -41.70
C ALA A 586 -13.46 4.64 -41.00
N ARG A 587 -13.97 4.89 -39.78
CA ARG A 587 -13.59 6.05 -38.98
C ARG A 587 -12.10 6.02 -38.63
N ILE A 588 -11.60 4.90 -38.12
CA ILE A 588 -10.20 4.73 -37.74
C ILE A 588 -9.29 4.92 -38.96
N ASP A 589 -9.58 4.27 -40.08
CA ASP A 589 -8.79 4.40 -41.30
C ASP A 589 -8.79 5.85 -41.84
N SER A 590 -9.92 6.56 -41.71
CA SER A 590 -9.99 7.97 -42.10
C SER A 590 -9.10 8.87 -41.25
N MET A 591 -9.04 8.64 -39.93
CA MET A 591 -8.24 9.44 -39.01
C MET A 591 -6.76 9.12 -39.09
N THR A 592 -6.40 7.85 -39.22
CA THR A 592 -5.00 7.38 -39.17
C THR A 592 -4.34 7.34 -40.56
N GLY A 593 -5.13 7.35 -41.64
CA GLY A 593 -4.65 7.20 -43.00
C GLY A 593 -4.12 5.80 -43.34
N GLY A 594 -4.52 4.80 -42.55
CA GLY A 594 -4.17 3.38 -42.71
C GLY A 594 -5.29 2.54 -43.34
N ASN A 595 -5.13 1.22 -43.23
CA ASN A 595 -6.10 0.19 -43.63
C ASN A 595 -6.25 -0.89 -42.54
N GLY A 596 -5.93 -0.52 -41.29
CA GLY A 596 -5.90 -1.40 -40.12
C GLY A 596 -7.15 -1.34 -39.26
N GLY A 597 -8.09 -0.43 -39.55
CA GLY A 597 -9.26 -0.17 -38.71
C GLY A 597 -10.13 -1.40 -38.47
N ALA A 598 -10.26 -2.29 -39.45
CA ALA A 598 -11.02 -3.54 -39.28
C ALA A 598 -10.41 -4.46 -38.21
N ALA A 599 -9.09 -4.63 -38.23
CA ALA A 599 -8.37 -5.46 -37.26
C ALA A 599 -8.39 -4.81 -35.85
N GLU A 600 -8.29 -3.48 -35.77
CA GLU A 600 -8.39 -2.77 -34.50
C GLU A 600 -9.78 -2.93 -33.86
N VAL A 601 -10.85 -2.84 -34.66
CA VAL A 601 -12.22 -3.05 -34.19
C VAL A 601 -12.45 -4.49 -33.73
N GLU A 602 -12.01 -5.47 -34.52
CA GLU A 602 -12.09 -6.89 -34.15
C GLU A 602 -11.39 -7.15 -32.81
N ALA A 603 -10.15 -6.67 -32.66
CA ALA A 603 -9.41 -6.77 -31.41
C ALA A 603 -10.09 -6.04 -30.24
N SER A 604 -10.82 -4.94 -30.50
CA SER A 604 -11.57 -4.20 -29.48
C SER A 604 -12.80 -4.98 -29.00
N VAL A 605 -13.52 -5.61 -29.93
CA VAL A 605 -14.65 -6.50 -29.64
C VAL A 605 -14.17 -7.70 -28.80
N ASP A 606 -13.09 -8.35 -29.22
CA ASP A 606 -12.47 -9.46 -28.47
C ASP A 606 -12.02 -9.03 -27.06
N ARG A 607 -11.51 -7.80 -26.93
CA ARG A 607 -11.12 -7.25 -25.62
C ARG A 607 -12.32 -7.10 -24.68
N LEU A 608 -13.45 -6.63 -25.19
CA LEU A 608 -14.69 -6.50 -24.43
C LEU A 608 -15.19 -7.88 -24.01
N PHE A 609 -15.22 -8.86 -24.93
CA PHE A 609 -15.59 -10.23 -24.60
C PHE A 609 -14.67 -10.84 -23.54
N THR A 610 -13.36 -10.61 -23.65
CA THR A 610 -12.36 -11.08 -22.68
C THR A 610 -12.60 -10.51 -21.29
N TYR A 611 -12.81 -9.20 -21.16
CA TYR A 611 -13.02 -8.59 -19.84
C TYR A 611 -14.44 -8.78 -19.30
N ALA A 612 -15.44 -8.97 -20.17
CA ALA A 612 -16.74 -9.49 -19.75
C ALA A 612 -16.60 -10.90 -19.15
N ALA A 613 -15.74 -11.75 -19.73
CA ALA A 613 -15.45 -13.07 -19.18
C ALA A 613 -14.73 -12.99 -17.82
N TRP A 614 -13.80 -12.05 -17.64
CA TRP A 614 -13.09 -11.84 -16.38
C TRP A 614 -13.93 -11.24 -15.25
N ALA A 615 -15.00 -10.50 -15.58
CA ALA A 615 -15.78 -9.73 -14.62
C ALA A 615 -16.22 -10.53 -13.38
N ASP A 616 -16.51 -11.82 -13.55
CA ASP A 616 -16.92 -12.77 -12.50
C ASP A 616 -15.96 -13.96 -12.30
N LYS A 617 -14.73 -13.90 -12.84
CA LYS A 617 -13.73 -14.98 -12.77
C LYS A 617 -12.38 -14.55 -12.18
N TYR A 618 -12.24 -13.29 -11.79
CA TYR A 618 -11.03 -12.82 -11.11
C TYR A 618 -11.14 -13.05 -9.60
N GLU A 619 -10.76 -14.26 -9.19
CA GLU A 619 -10.98 -14.76 -7.83
C GLU A 619 -10.01 -14.15 -6.79
N GLY A 620 -10.48 -14.13 -5.53
CA GLY A 620 -9.60 -13.96 -4.38
C GLY A 620 -8.88 -15.26 -4.02
N ALA A 621 -8.14 -15.28 -2.91
CA ALA A 621 -7.51 -16.51 -2.43
C ALA A 621 -7.74 -16.74 -0.93
N VAL A 622 -7.84 -18.01 -0.55
CA VAL A 622 -7.85 -18.44 0.85
C VAL A 622 -6.42 -18.75 1.26
N LYS A 623 -5.95 -18.12 2.33
CA LYS A 623 -4.58 -18.27 2.84
C LYS A 623 -4.59 -19.17 4.07
N PRO A 624 -3.94 -20.36 4.01
CA PRO A 624 -3.72 -21.16 5.19
C PRO A 624 -2.72 -20.45 6.10
N VAL A 625 -3.12 -20.20 7.34
CA VAL A 625 -2.32 -19.49 8.34
C VAL A 625 -2.12 -20.39 9.56
N PRO A 626 -0.98 -20.31 10.27
CA PRO A 626 -0.73 -21.10 11.48
C PRO A 626 -1.43 -20.53 12.72
N LEU A 627 -2.37 -19.61 12.54
CA LEU A 627 -3.19 -18.98 13.58
C LEU A 627 -4.61 -19.56 13.54
N ARG A 628 -5.37 -19.41 14.61
CA ARG A 628 -6.79 -19.80 14.63
C ARG A 628 -7.56 -18.98 13.58
N GLY A 629 -8.10 -19.65 12.58
CA GLY A 629 -8.87 -19.03 11.50
C GLY A 629 -8.23 -19.17 10.13
N THR A 630 -8.72 -18.39 9.17
CA THR A 630 -8.14 -18.28 7.84
C THR A 630 -8.14 -16.83 7.40
N ALA A 631 -7.20 -16.45 6.53
CA ALA A 631 -7.21 -15.14 5.89
C ALA A 631 -7.74 -15.25 4.45
N LEU A 632 -8.70 -14.42 4.09
CA LEU A 632 -9.31 -14.35 2.76
C LEU A 632 -8.77 -13.10 2.05
N SER A 633 -7.92 -13.27 1.03
CA SER A 633 -7.49 -12.15 0.17
C SER A 633 -8.55 -11.89 -0.89
N LEU A 634 -9.45 -10.95 -0.60
CA LEU A 634 -10.54 -10.55 -1.48
C LEU A 634 -10.06 -9.52 -2.50
N ARG A 635 -10.58 -9.63 -3.73
CA ARG A 635 -10.42 -8.60 -4.77
C ARG A 635 -11.57 -7.61 -4.67
N ARG A 636 -11.25 -6.33 -4.64
CA ARG A 636 -12.23 -5.24 -4.59
C ARG A 636 -11.88 -4.15 -5.59
N PRO A 637 -12.86 -3.38 -6.09
CA PRO A 637 -12.59 -2.27 -6.98
C PRO A 637 -11.64 -1.25 -6.33
N THR A 638 -10.78 -0.62 -7.12
CA THR A 638 -9.99 0.54 -6.69
C THR A 638 -10.85 1.77 -6.42
N GLY A 639 -11.91 2.00 -7.23
CA GLY A 639 -12.82 3.14 -7.07
C GLY A 639 -13.03 3.92 -8.36
N VAL A 640 -12.70 5.22 -8.35
CA VAL A 640 -12.65 6.07 -9.54
C VAL A 640 -11.25 6.03 -10.13
N ILE A 641 -11.16 5.67 -11.41
CA ILE A 641 -9.90 5.61 -12.16
C ILE A 641 -9.92 6.68 -13.25
N GLY A 642 -8.98 7.61 -13.19
CA GLY A 642 -8.70 8.54 -14.29
C GLY A 642 -7.67 7.94 -15.23
N ALA A 643 -7.85 7.99 -16.55
CA ALA A 643 -6.88 7.43 -17.48
C ALA A 643 -6.69 8.27 -18.75
N PHE A 644 -5.43 8.39 -19.19
CA PHE A 644 -5.08 8.88 -20.53
C PHE A 644 -4.89 7.68 -21.46
N CYS A 645 -5.75 7.57 -22.48
CA CYS A 645 -5.71 6.50 -23.45
C CYS A 645 -4.54 6.66 -24.42
N PRO A 646 -4.06 5.57 -25.04
CA PRO A 646 -2.98 5.66 -26.02
C PRO A 646 -3.44 6.34 -27.31
N ASP A 647 -2.50 6.99 -27.98
CA ASP A 647 -2.80 7.74 -29.20
C ASP A 647 -2.74 6.85 -30.45
N GLU A 648 -1.88 5.82 -30.43
CA GLU A 648 -1.64 4.90 -31.54
C GLU A 648 -2.76 3.89 -31.81
N ALA A 649 -3.68 3.71 -30.86
CA ALA A 649 -4.80 2.75 -30.94
C ALA A 649 -6.11 3.45 -30.50
N PRO A 650 -6.71 4.29 -31.35
CA PRO A 650 -7.75 5.24 -30.95
C PRO A 650 -9.01 4.60 -30.34
N LEU A 651 -9.37 3.40 -30.78
CA LEU A 651 -10.47 2.62 -30.24
C LEU A 651 -9.97 1.51 -29.32
N LEU A 652 -9.04 0.69 -29.81
CA LEU A 652 -8.58 -0.50 -29.07
C LEU A 652 -7.92 -0.12 -27.75
N GLY A 653 -7.13 0.95 -27.73
CA GLY A 653 -6.51 1.45 -26.52
C GLY A 653 -7.54 1.95 -25.49
N LEU A 654 -8.52 2.73 -25.94
CA LEU A 654 -9.62 3.19 -25.07
C LEU A 654 -10.37 2.01 -24.46
N VAL A 655 -10.73 1.02 -25.28
CA VAL A 655 -11.44 -0.18 -24.85
C VAL A 655 -10.59 -1.02 -23.89
N SER A 656 -9.30 -1.20 -24.19
CA SER A 656 -8.37 -1.98 -23.37
C SER A 656 -8.12 -1.36 -21.99
N VAL A 657 -8.26 -0.04 -21.87
CA VAL A 657 -8.20 0.68 -20.59
C VAL A 657 -9.54 0.62 -19.86
N MET A 658 -10.64 0.84 -20.58
CA MET A 658 -12.00 0.95 -20.02
C MET A 658 -12.52 -0.40 -19.51
N ALA A 659 -12.51 -1.42 -20.35
CA ALA A 659 -13.17 -2.70 -20.12
C ALA A 659 -12.69 -3.43 -18.84
N PRO A 660 -11.38 -3.59 -18.57
CA PRO A 660 -10.94 -4.24 -17.33
C PRO A 660 -11.33 -3.45 -16.09
N ALA A 661 -11.25 -2.12 -16.16
CA ALA A 661 -11.61 -1.26 -15.03
C ALA A 661 -13.08 -1.44 -14.65
N ILE A 662 -14.01 -1.35 -15.61
CA ILE A 662 -15.43 -1.50 -15.32
C ILE A 662 -15.82 -2.95 -15.00
N ALA A 663 -15.13 -3.95 -15.57
CA ALA A 663 -15.32 -5.37 -15.23
C ALA A 663 -15.05 -5.63 -13.74
N MET A 664 -14.02 -4.98 -13.19
CA MET A 664 -13.66 -5.05 -11.77
C MET A 664 -14.48 -4.11 -10.88
N GLY A 665 -15.53 -3.46 -11.41
CA GLY A 665 -16.45 -2.62 -10.64
C GLY A 665 -16.00 -1.17 -10.43
N ASN A 666 -14.99 -0.70 -11.16
CA ASN A 666 -14.55 0.68 -11.12
C ASN A 666 -15.43 1.59 -11.98
N ARG A 667 -15.37 2.89 -11.70
CA ARG A 667 -15.90 3.94 -12.58
C ARG A 667 -14.73 4.69 -13.19
N VAL A 668 -14.83 5.08 -14.46
CA VAL A 668 -13.69 5.63 -15.21
C VAL A 668 -13.94 7.03 -15.76
N VAL A 669 -12.88 7.83 -15.75
CA VAL A 669 -12.78 9.12 -16.45
C VAL A 669 -11.64 8.99 -17.45
N LEU A 670 -11.98 8.77 -18.72
CA LEU A 670 -11.04 8.50 -19.80
C LEU A 670 -10.80 9.77 -20.61
N VAL A 671 -9.55 10.12 -20.84
CA VAL A 671 -9.16 11.09 -21.86
C VAL A 671 -8.76 10.28 -23.09
N ALA A 672 -9.58 10.34 -24.14
CA ALA A 672 -9.37 9.60 -25.38
C ALA A 672 -8.17 10.14 -26.16
N SER A 673 -7.65 9.33 -27.10
CA SER A 673 -6.58 9.69 -28.04
C SER A 673 -6.65 11.16 -28.47
N GLU A 674 -5.59 11.91 -28.18
CA GLU A 674 -5.49 13.33 -28.49
C GLU A 674 -5.52 13.60 -30.01
N PRO A 675 -4.73 12.89 -30.86
CA PRO A 675 -4.73 13.13 -32.31
C PRO A 675 -5.95 12.52 -33.02
N PHE A 676 -6.55 11.44 -32.46
CA PHE A 676 -7.59 10.67 -33.15
C PHE A 676 -8.86 10.43 -32.28
N PRO A 677 -9.50 11.50 -31.76
CA PRO A 677 -10.56 11.36 -30.75
C PRO A 677 -11.91 10.88 -31.30
N LEU A 678 -12.15 10.92 -32.61
CA LEU A 678 -13.50 10.74 -33.16
C LEU A 678 -14.02 9.29 -33.04
N ALA A 679 -13.14 8.30 -32.97
CA ALA A 679 -13.55 6.91 -32.69
C ALA A 679 -14.16 6.79 -31.29
N ALA A 680 -13.57 7.46 -30.29
CA ALA A 680 -14.11 7.52 -28.94
C ALA A 680 -15.46 8.25 -28.90
N THR A 681 -15.64 9.29 -29.73
CA THR A 681 -16.92 10.02 -29.77
C THR A 681 -18.04 9.23 -30.45
N ASP A 682 -17.71 8.41 -31.45
CA ASP A 682 -18.67 7.49 -32.09
C ASP A 682 -19.08 6.36 -31.11
N PHE A 683 -18.20 6.01 -30.17
CA PHE A 683 -18.41 5.00 -29.11
C PHE A 683 -19.46 5.41 -28.07
N TYR A 684 -19.79 6.70 -27.94
CA TYR A 684 -20.81 7.16 -26.99
C TYR A 684 -22.17 6.50 -27.22
N GLN A 685 -22.55 6.31 -28.49
CA GLN A 685 -23.82 5.65 -28.82
C GLN A 685 -23.77 4.16 -28.50
N VAL A 686 -22.61 3.51 -28.60
CA VAL A 686 -22.45 2.11 -28.17
C VAL A 686 -22.70 2.01 -26.67
N LEU A 687 -22.14 2.92 -25.88
CA LEU A 687 -22.37 2.96 -24.43
C LEU A 687 -23.85 3.17 -24.09
N ASP A 688 -24.52 4.11 -24.76
CA ASP A 688 -25.94 4.42 -24.56
C ASP A 688 -26.85 3.24 -24.93
N THR A 689 -26.54 2.55 -26.03
CA THR A 689 -27.32 1.37 -26.50
C THR A 689 -27.09 0.13 -25.65
N SER A 690 -26.04 0.12 -24.82
CA SER A 690 -25.65 -1.03 -23.99
C SER A 690 -26.15 -0.94 -22.56
N ASP A 691 -27.07 -0.01 -22.28
CA ASP A 691 -27.66 0.23 -20.95
C ASP A 691 -26.60 0.47 -19.85
N LEU A 692 -25.45 1.06 -20.22
CA LEU A 692 -24.42 1.39 -19.25
C LEU A 692 -24.93 2.46 -18.27
N PRO A 693 -24.89 2.23 -16.95
CA PRO A 693 -25.33 3.23 -15.99
C PRO A 693 -24.54 4.54 -16.12
N GLY A 694 -25.25 5.66 -16.09
CA GLY A 694 -24.65 6.98 -16.24
C GLY A 694 -23.57 7.24 -15.19
N GLY A 695 -22.37 7.64 -15.64
CA GLY A 695 -21.23 7.93 -14.78
C GLY A 695 -20.24 6.77 -14.61
N VAL A 696 -20.59 5.54 -15.02
CA VAL A 696 -19.65 4.40 -14.98
C VAL A 696 -18.49 4.61 -15.94
N VAL A 697 -18.78 5.06 -17.17
CA VAL A 697 -17.77 5.49 -18.14
C VAL A 697 -18.04 6.95 -18.49
N ASN A 698 -17.01 7.78 -18.34
CA ASN A 698 -17.01 9.18 -18.76
C ASN A 698 -15.84 9.37 -19.71
N ILE A 699 -16.08 9.99 -20.88
CA ILE A 699 -15.08 10.18 -21.92
C ILE A 699 -14.91 11.67 -22.19
N LEU A 700 -13.66 12.10 -22.08
CA LEU A 700 -13.16 13.43 -22.35
C LEU A 700 -12.27 13.38 -23.59
N THR A 701 -12.17 14.50 -24.29
CA THR A 701 -11.22 14.70 -25.40
C THR A 701 -10.46 16.01 -25.19
N GLY A 702 -9.22 16.10 -25.70
CA GLY A 702 -8.41 17.30 -25.62
C GLY A 702 -6.95 17.01 -25.26
N PRO A 703 -6.12 18.07 -25.10
CA PRO A 703 -4.69 17.92 -24.91
C PRO A 703 -4.34 17.18 -23.61
N HIS A 704 -3.64 16.06 -23.74
CA HIS A 704 -3.27 15.21 -22.61
C HIS A 704 -2.38 15.96 -21.61
N GLU A 705 -1.39 16.70 -22.11
CA GLU A 705 -0.45 17.47 -21.29
C GLU A 705 -1.13 18.57 -20.45
N GLU A 706 -2.20 19.19 -20.98
CA GLU A 706 -2.95 20.24 -20.27
C GLU A 706 -3.87 19.66 -19.19
N LEU A 707 -4.43 18.48 -19.44
CA LEU A 707 -5.38 17.82 -18.53
C LEU A 707 -4.68 17.01 -17.43
N ALA A 708 -3.47 16.50 -17.69
CA ALA A 708 -2.70 15.65 -16.79
C ALA A 708 -2.51 16.22 -15.37
N PRO A 709 -2.08 17.48 -15.17
CA PRO A 709 -1.91 18.03 -13.82
C PRO A 709 -3.22 18.04 -13.01
N THR A 710 -4.35 18.27 -13.67
CA THR A 710 -5.66 18.33 -13.02
C THR A 710 -6.11 16.94 -12.56
N LEU A 711 -6.04 15.95 -13.45
CA LEU A 711 -6.48 14.60 -13.10
C LEU A 711 -5.55 13.95 -12.07
N ALA A 712 -4.24 14.17 -12.20
CA ALA A 712 -3.24 13.68 -11.26
C ALA A 712 -3.42 14.20 -9.84
N SER A 713 -3.74 15.49 -9.69
CA SER A 713 -3.91 16.14 -8.38
C SER A 713 -5.34 16.07 -7.83
N HIS A 714 -6.28 15.44 -8.56
CA HIS A 714 -7.67 15.33 -8.09
C HIS A 714 -7.74 14.49 -6.82
N MET A 715 -8.22 15.07 -5.72
CA MET A 715 -8.26 14.38 -4.42
C MET A 715 -9.30 13.27 -4.36
N ASP A 716 -10.31 13.34 -5.23
CA ASP A 716 -11.44 12.42 -5.28
C ASP A 716 -11.30 11.35 -6.38
N VAL A 717 -10.06 11.01 -6.76
CA VAL A 717 -9.71 9.93 -7.70
C VAL A 717 -8.75 8.97 -6.99
N GLU A 718 -9.03 7.66 -7.03
CA GLU A 718 -8.24 6.63 -6.33
C GLU A 718 -7.05 6.11 -7.15
N ALA A 719 -7.12 6.18 -8.49
CA ALA A 719 -5.98 5.86 -9.35
C ALA A 719 -5.93 6.70 -10.62
N VAL A 720 -4.71 6.95 -11.10
CA VAL A 720 -4.45 7.61 -12.38
C VAL A 720 -3.58 6.73 -13.27
N TRP A 721 -4.03 6.48 -14.49
CA TRP A 721 -3.30 5.70 -15.49
C TRP A 721 -2.90 6.58 -16.68
N SER A 722 -1.80 6.26 -17.33
CA SER A 722 -1.45 6.90 -18.60
C SER A 722 -0.75 5.98 -19.54
N PHE A 723 -1.31 5.96 -20.73
CA PHE A 723 -0.78 5.31 -21.92
C PHE A 723 -0.63 6.29 -23.09
N SER A 724 -0.81 7.59 -22.83
CA SER A 724 -0.57 8.68 -23.79
C SER A 724 0.75 8.51 -24.51
N SER A 725 0.82 8.90 -25.78
CA SER A 725 2.08 8.91 -26.55
C SER A 725 2.99 10.07 -26.15
N SER A 726 2.46 11.08 -25.45
CA SER A 726 3.24 12.09 -24.70
C SER A 726 3.66 11.54 -23.34
N ASP A 727 4.90 11.80 -22.93
CA ASP A 727 5.39 11.36 -21.61
C ASP A 727 4.81 12.22 -20.49
N LEU A 728 3.76 11.69 -19.87
CA LEU A 728 3.09 12.29 -18.72
C LEU A 728 3.61 11.75 -17.37
N SER A 729 4.55 10.81 -17.37
CA SER A 729 4.87 9.96 -16.22
C SER A 729 5.22 10.79 -14.99
N LYS A 730 6.15 11.74 -15.14
CA LYS A 730 6.57 12.64 -14.05
C LYS A 730 5.42 13.49 -13.51
N THR A 731 4.60 14.07 -14.39
CA THR A 731 3.50 14.96 -14.00
C THR A 731 2.44 14.20 -13.20
N LEU A 732 2.08 13.01 -13.66
CA LEU A 732 1.05 12.20 -13.02
C LEU A 732 1.50 11.66 -11.67
N GLU A 733 2.71 11.12 -11.60
CA GLU A 733 3.27 10.59 -10.35
C GLU A 733 3.51 11.68 -9.31
N ALA A 734 3.97 12.88 -9.72
CA ALA A 734 4.12 14.02 -8.82
C ALA A 734 2.76 14.51 -8.31
N GLY A 735 1.74 14.62 -9.17
CA GLY A 735 0.39 14.99 -8.76
C GLY A 735 -0.29 13.95 -7.86
N ALA A 736 0.01 12.67 -8.06
CA ALA A 736 -0.49 11.56 -7.25
C ALA A 736 -0.04 11.63 -5.79
N ALA A 737 1.08 12.31 -5.49
CA ALA A 737 1.58 12.48 -4.12
C ALA A 737 0.60 13.21 -3.17
N GLY A 738 -0.39 13.95 -3.68
CA GLY A 738 -1.35 14.68 -2.85
C GLY A 738 -2.18 13.78 -1.93
N ASN A 739 -2.98 12.88 -2.52
CA ASN A 739 -3.78 11.88 -1.80
C ASN A 739 -3.17 10.47 -1.85
N LEU A 740 -1.96 10.33 -2.38
CA LEU A 740 -1.26 9.05 -2.58
C LEU A 740 -2.05 8.04 -3.41
N LYS A 741 -2.88 8.52 -4.35
CA LYS A 741 -3.56 7.67 -5.33
C LYS A 741 -2.55 6.78 -6.05
N ARG A 742 -2.99 5.59 -6.46
CA ARG A 742 -2.16 4.71 -7.29
C ARG A 742 -1.89 5.35 -8.64
N SER A 743 -0.68 5.17 -9.15
CA SER A 743 -0.29 5.64 -10.48
C SER A 743 0.21 4.47 -11.31
N TRP A 744 -0.28 4.35 -12.55
CA TRP A 744 0.26 3.41 -13.54
C TRP A 744 0.58 4.16 -14.82
N VAL A 745 1.87 4.37 -15.06
CA VAL A 745 2.38 5.14 -16.19
C VAL A 745 3.23 4.24 -17.07
N ASN A 746 3.44 4.65 -18.33
CA ASN A 746 4.21 3.86 -19.29
C ASN A 746 5.72 4.12 -19.23
N ASP A 747 6.19 5.11 -18.47
CA ASP A 747 7.61 5.48 -18.33
C ASP A 747 8.31 5.68 -19.69
N GLY A 748 7.57 6.24 -20.66
CA GLY A 748 8.07 6.42 -22.03
C GLY A 748 8.26 5.12 -22.82
N ASN A 749 7.66 4.01 -22.38
CA ASN A 749 7.68 2.73 -23.08
C ASN A 749 6.40 2.50 -23.88
N ALA A 750 6.55 1.98 -25.10
CA ALA A 750 5.45 1.54 -25.94
C ALA A 750 4.86 0.22 -25.44
N ARG A 751 3.57 0.05 -25.68
CA ARG A 751 2.83 -1.20 -25.42
C ARG A 751 2.31 -1.75 -26.74
N ASP A 752 2.48 -3.05 -26.94
CA ASP A 752 1.85 -3.73 -28.06
C ASP A 752 0.40 -4.07 -27.69
N TRP A 753 -0.52 -3.19 -28.09
CA TRP A 753 -1.96 -3.31 -27.82
C TRP A 753 -2.62 -4.52 -28.49
N ALA A 754 -2.02 -5.06 -29.55
CA ALA A 754 -2.54 -6.25 -30.24
C ALA A 754 -2.08 -7.57 -29.60
N SER A 755 -1.19 -7.51 -28.62
CA SER A 755 -0.65 -8.69 -27.91
C SER A 755 -1.24 -8.86 -26.50
N ALA A 756 -0.79 -9.89 -25.80
CA ALA A 756 -1.00 -10.09 -24.36
C ALA A 756 -0.40 -8.97 -23.48
N ALA A 757 0.34 -8.01 -24.05
CA ALA A 757 0.66 -6.78 -23.33
C ALA A 757 -0.53 -5.82 -23.30
N GLY A 758 -1.42 -5.82 -24.30
CA GLY A 758 -2.64 -5.00 -24.31
C GLY A 758 -3.81 -5.61 -23.53
N GLU A 759 -3.77 -6.91 -23.22
CA GLU A 759 -4.80 -7.66 -22.48
C GLU A 759 -4.15 -8.50 -21.43
N GLY A 760 -4.70 -8.51 -20.22
CA GLY A 760 -4.30 -9.51 -19.26
C GLY A 760 -4.47 -9.06 -17.82
N GLU A 761 -3.95 -9.90 -16.96
CA GLU A 761 -4.11 -9.77 -15.51
C GLU A 761 -3.51 -8.46 -14.97
N SER A 762 -2.48 -7.89 -15.61
CA SER A 762 -1.91 -6.61 -15.15
C SER A 762 -2.94 -5.47 -15.11
N PHE A 763 -3.91 -5.45 -16.04
CA PHE A 763 -5.00 -4.47 -16.00
C PHE A 763 -5.99 -4.77 -14.88
N LEU A 764 -6.26 -6.06 -14.60
CA LEU A 764 -7.13 -6.48 -13.50
C LEU A 764 -6.49 -6.17 -12.14
N GLU A 765 -5.19 -6.40 -11.99
CA GLU A 765 -4.39 -6.02 -10.82
C GLU A 765 -4.35 -4.50 -10.63
N ALA A 766 -4.15 -3.73 -11.71
CA ALA A 766 -4.21 -2.28 -11.67
C ALA A 766 -5.60 -1.76 -11.26
N ALA A 767 -6.66 -2.48 -11.62
CA ALA A 767 -8.06 -2.15 -11.38
C ALA A 767 -8.61 -2.69 -10.03
N THR A 768 -7.81 -3.45 -9.28
CA THR A 768 -8.26 -4.05 -8.03
C THR A 768 -7.35 -3.71 -6.86
N GLU A 769 -7.95 -3.66 -5.68
CA GLU A 769 -7.28 -3.67 -4.39
C GLU A 769 -7.41 -5.05 -3.75
N VAL A 770 -6.41 -5.43 -2.95
CA VAL A 770 -6.49 -6.63 -2.11
C VAL A 770 -6.96 -6.21 -0.72
N GLN A 771 -8.08 -6.76 -0.25
CA GLN A 771 -8.46 -6.69 1.16
C GLN A 771 -8.36 -8.08 1.78
N THR A 772 -7.55 -8.19 2.83
CA THR A 772 -7.40 -9.43 3.59
C THR A 772 -8.38 -9.46 4.75
N VAL A 773 -9.40 -10.32 4.69
CA VAL A 773 -10.37 -10.51 5.78
C VAL A 773 -10.02 -11.78 6.55
N TRP A 774 -9.67 -11.64 7.82
CA TRP A 774 -9.42 -12.77 8.71
C TRP A 774 -10.72 -13.18 9.38
N ILE A 775 -11.05 -14.47 9.28
CA ILE A 775 -12.29 -15.03 9.84
C ILE A 775 -12.00 -16.25 10.72
N PRO A 776 -12.85 -16.52 11.73
CA PRO A 776 -12.84 -17.79 12.42
C PRO A 776 -13.07 -18.96 11.46
N TRP A 777 -12.26 -20.01 11.61
CA TRP A 777 -12.32 -21.24 10.83
C TRP A 777 -11.85 -22.41 11.70
N GLY A 778 -12.52 -23.55 11.59
CA GLY A 778 -12.38 -24.67 12.54
C GLY A 778 -11.57 -25.87 12.05
N ALA A 779 -10.93 -25.77 10.88
CA ALA A 779 -10.20 -26.87 10.24
C ALA A 779 -8.68 -26.69 10.31
#